data_AF-E0I5D5-F1
#
_entry.id   AF-E0I5D5-F1
#
_cell.length_a   1.000
_cell.length_b   1.000
_cell.length_c   1.000
_cell.angle_alpha   90.00
_cell.angle_beta   90.00
_cell.angle_gamma   90.00
#
_symmetry.space_group_name_H-M   'P 1'
#
loop_
_entity.id
_entity.type
_entity.pdbx_description
1 polymer ?
#
loop_
_entity_poly.entity_id
_entity_poly.type
_entity_poly.pdbx_seq_one_letter_code
_entity_poly.pdbx_strand_id
1 'polypeptide(L)'
;MQEHLDVGMNEMPLYFVSRGYFRLATAVGVDLFTRQIEWGLKYLTLVNDEEVLFADQPNAGSIVTLFGTGGTYYLQASNGRWIGFRDWKDNIKQGFTTYLRGEATPVSLQYDSHNEPEKGFVFQADINGEKQNVFGLAFVSVPNGFSVSKELFPRSYPQYTLPPLIPGRSFKGCNYDSLPFSGRQLFELNLDETSFNHAEMNHSFMMKCTLRKAKLTSIQVQDSMLNGNDFSESDWSDADLSRSSFERASFKQASLSRAKLTSTRFNHANMTRADLNGAELDATEFYGTDLTEANLRNVNWSRAKFDTSTCMKGVDYSHSDLTNSSFANLDLTKAVFRGARLDGCDFRGANLDGADFSETDLTHVLFDEYPKFSCAAGNLTKFCKAVVPFSVIKRRWSFLDLSNARLTDLPDVLSDVDNRLEARHAVLSGLELQKQTMQFANFQDSDLRGVNFSKSNLDFSQFTGALAGGIGDMPAPVFFAASLMNADFSRANLTGADFSHCYFYGQEASVANAEMPLVKFNGAYLAGMNFKNVSNLRGANFSDACLVNCVIRGSNLSPYYGANASLARACLQGVDFEDSVLYAANMNDAAISEADGILEVTIVIEGEPITMPVPYAATRIPSKATDHATKCPSSQSGPCIGEKLHSDNAPMHKWPTQNERSE
;
A
#
# COMPACT_ATOMS: atom_id res chain seq x y z
N MET A 1 52.00 -1.05 53.19
CA MET A 1 52.77 -2.31 53.32
C MET A 1 52.15 -3.28 52.31
N GLN A 2 52.61 -3.21 51.06
CA GLN A 2 53.50 -4.20 50.41
C GLN A 2 52.78 -5.56 50.20
N GLU A 3 52.61 -6.14 49.01
CA GLU A 3 53.25 -5.93 47.69
C GLU A 3 52.44 -6.69 46.59
N HIS A 4 52.30 -6.05 45.40
CA HIS A 4 52.47 -6.52 44.00
C HIS A 4 51.93 -7.90 43.52
N LEU A 5 51.38 -8.14 42.30
CA LEU A 5 51.46 -7.54 40.94
C LEU A 5 50.28 -8.03 40.05
N ASP A 6 49.66 -7.13 39.26
CA ASP A 6 49.44 -7.14 37.78
C ASP A 6 49.10 -8.44 36.99
N VAL A 7 48.31 -8.53 35.89
CA VAL A 7 47.55 -7.66 34.96
C VAL A 7 46.68 -8.61 34.08
N GLY A 8 45.50 -8.17 33.60
CA GLY A 8 45.06 -8.41 32.20
C GLY A 8 44.09 -9.55 31.84
N MET A 9 42.88 -9.14 31.40
CA MET A 9 42.03 -9.64 30.29
C MET A 9 41.81 -11.14 29.96
N ASN A 10 40.52 -11.44 29.75
CA ASN A 10 39.89 -12.46 28.88
C ASN A 10 40.10 -13.96 29.16
N GLU A 11 39.03 -14.69 29.49
CA GLU A 11 38.43 -15.79 28.69
C GLU A 11 37.42 -16.65 29.49
N MET A 12 36.52 -17.29 28.74
CA MET A 12 35.35 -18.10 29.14
C MET A 12 35.67 -19.28 30.08
N PRO A 13 34.69 -19.79 30.86
CA PRO A 13 34.68 -21.20 31.25
C PRO A 13 33.95 -22.04 30.18
N LEU A 14 34.72 -22.86 29.48
CA LEU A 14 34.28 -24.06 28.77
C LEU A 14 33.49 -24.99 29.72
N TYR A 15 32.36 -25.51 29.26
CA TYR A 15 31.71 -26.68 29.89
C TYR A 15 32.29 -27.96 29.28
N PHE A 16 32.92 -28.80 30.12
CA PHE A 16 33.23 -30.19 29.81
C PHE A 16 32.06 -31.10 30.21
N VAL A 17 31.62 -31.94 29.28
CA VAL A 17 30.67 -33.03 29.52
C VAL A 17 31.43 -34.28 29.98
N SER A 18 30.96 -34.96 31.03
CA SER A 18 31.41 -36.31 31.39
C SER A 18 30.31 -37.07 32.15
N ARG A 19 29.96 -38.26 31.64
CA ARG A 19 28.96 -39.22 32.17
C ARG A 19 29.50 -39.97 33.41
N GLY A 20 28.70 -40.17 34.47
CA GLY A 20 29.04 -41.14 35.52
C GLY A 20 28.09 -41.20 36.73
N TYR A 21 27.65 -42.42 37.07
CA TYR A 21 26.67 -42.82 38.10
C TYR A 21 27.04 -42.51 39.58
N PHE A 22 26.03 -42.33 40.44
CA PHE A 22 26.15 -42.54 41.90
C PHE A 22 25.01 -43.43 42.47
N ARG A 23 25.39 -44.43 43.29
CA ARG A 23 24.53 -45.25 44.17
C ARG A 23 24.58 -44.66 45.59
N LEU A 24 23.46 -44.66 46.32
CA LEU A 24 23.47 -44.43 47.77
C LEU A 24 22.71 -45.53 48.54
N ALA A 25 23.37 -46.02 49.58
CA ALA A 25 22.90 -47.05 50.52
C ALA A 25 22.28 -46.39 51.78
N THR A 26 21.31 -47.09 52.39
CA THR A 26 20.55 -46.66 53.59
C THR A 26 21.18 -47.11 54.90
N ALA A 27 21.08 -46.30 55.98
CA ALA A 27 21.22 -46.77 57.37
C ALA A 27 20.52 -45.87 58.43
N VAL A 28 19.49 -46.44 59.07
CA VAL A 28 19.14 -46.53 60.51
C VAL A 28 19.34 -45.35 61.50
N GLY A 29 18.25 -44.92 62.18
CA GLY A 29 18.13 -44.99 63.65
C GLY A 29 17.95 -43.72 64.54
N VAL A 30 16.84 -43.71 65.31
CA VAL A 30 16.59 -43.09 66.65
C VAL A 30 15.93 -41.69 66.72
N ASP A 31 15.16 -41.51 67.80
CA ASP A 31 13.90 -40.78 68.01
C ASP A 31 14.04 -39.67 69.09
N LEU A 32 13.00 -38.81 69.21
CA LEU A 32 12.54 -37.97 70.36
C LEU A 32 12.76 -36.42 70.45
N PHE A 33 11.59 -35.75 70.59
CA PHE A 33 11.20 -34.48 71.25
C PHE A 33 11.36 -33.07 70.61
N THR A 34 10.19 -32.53 70.25
CA THR A 34 9.70 -31.13 70.09
C THR A 34 10.56 -29.93 70.55
N ARG A 35 10.76 -28.94 69.65
CA ARG A 35 10.08 -27.62 69.63
C ARG A 35 10.56 -26.74 68.45
N GLN A 36 9.61 -25.98 67.91
CA GLN A 36 9.62 -25.13 66.71
C GLN A 36 10.80 -24.16 66.55
N ILE A 37 11.35 -24.11 65.33
CA ILE A 37 11.55 -22.87 64.55
C ILE A 37 11.16 -23.19 63.10
N GLU A 38 10.13 -22.51 62.59
CA GLU A 38 9.55 -22.67 61.25
C GLU A 38 10.44 -22.07 60.17
N TRP A 39 11.24 -22.92 59.50
CA TRP A 39 11.67 -22.69 58.12
C TRP A 39 11.42 -24.01 57.37
N GLY A 40 10.35 -24.03 56.59
CA GLY A 40 9.88 -25.22 55.85
C GLY A 40 10.80 -25.56 54.67
N LEU A 41 11.96 -26.14 54.96
CA LEU A 41 12.76 -26.89 53.98
C LEU A 41 12.23 -28.33 53.97
N LYS A 42 11.44 -28.71 52.95
CA LYS A 42 10.91 -30.08 52.83
C LYS A 42 10.91 -30.61 51.40
N TYR A 43 11.75 -31.64 51.22
CA TYR A 43 11.86 -32.65 50.15
C TYR A 43 12.43 -32.21 48.79
N LEU A 44 13.68 -32.63 48.53
CA LEU A 44 14.32 -32.67 47.23
C LEU A 44 14.38 -34.14 46.79
N THR A 45 13.74 -34.50 45.68
CA THR A 45 13.92 -35.83 45.07
C THR A 45 14.60 -35.64 43.72
N LEU A 46 15.82 -36.17 43.59
CA LEU A 46 16.55 -36.23 42.32
C LEU A 46 16.08 -37.48 41.56
N VAL A 47 15.47 -37.27 40.40
CA VAL A 47 15.16 -38.32 39.42
C VAL A 47 15.84 -37.92 38.12
N ASN A 48 16.85 -38.71 37.71
CA ASN A 48 17.65 -38.63 36.48
C ASN A 48 17.49 -37.36 35.61
N ASP A 49 18.56 -36.56 35.57
CA ASP A 49 18.92 -35.48 34.64
C ASP A 49 17.89 -34.43 34.16
N GLU A 50 16.59 -34.49 34.48
CA GLU A 50 15.65 -33.50 33.94
C GLU A 50 14.54 -32.95 34.85
N GLU A 51 14.36 -33.36 36.11
CA GLU A 51 13.28 -32.78 36.92
C GLU A 51 13.49 -32.82 38.45
N VAL A 52 13.13 -31.71 39.11
CA VAL A 52 12.91 -31.58 40.56
C VAL A 52 11.54 -30.94 40.76
N LEU A 53 10.65 -31.58 41.52
CA LEU A 53 9.33 -31.04 41.86
C LEU A 53 9.20 -30.85 43.38
N PHE A 54 8.68 -29.69 43.77
CA PHE A 54 8.26 -29.38 45.13
C PHE A 54 6.76 -29.64 45.27
N ALA A 55 6.35 -30.36 46.31
CA ALA A 55 4.95 -30.58 46.65
C ALA A 55 4.65 -29.96 48.01
N ASP A 56 3.64 -29.09 48.07
CA ASP A 56 3.07 -28.61 49.33
C ASP A 56 1.93 -29.54 49.79
N GLN A 57 1.74 -29.67 51.10
CA GLN A 57 0.96 -30.76 51.71
C GLN A 57 -0.52 -30.81 51.25
N PRO A 58 -1.02 -31.95 50.77
CA PRO A 58 -2.46 -32.15 50.58
C PRO A 58 -3.13 -32.63 51.88
N ASN A 59 -4.31 -32.10 52.20
CA ASN A 59 -5.18 -32.66 53.23
C ASN A 59 -5.62 -34.09 52.86
N ALA A 60 -5.82 -34.91 53.90
CA ALA A 60 -6.06 -36.35 53.80
C ALA A 60 -7.26 -36.71 52.90
N GLY A 61 -7.01 -37.53 51.86
CA GLY A 61 -8.08 -38.26 51.14
C GLY A 61 -8.04 -38.22 49.61
N SER A 62 -7.13 -37.48 48.96
CA SER A 62 -7.15 -37.32 47.49
C SER A 62 -5.95 -37.97 46.80
N ILE A 63 -6.17 -38.63 45.65
CA ILE A 63 -5.10 -39.10 44.75
C ILE A 63 -4.61 -37.90 43.94
N VAL A 64 -3.30 -37.63 43.92
CA VAL A 64 -2.79 -36.28 43.59
C VAL A 64 -2.22 -36.14 42.17
N THR A 65 -1.76 -37.21 41.49
CA THR A 65 -1.22 -37.04 40.13
C THR A 65 -1.14 -38.33 39.32
N LEU A 66 -1.28 -38.21 37.99
CA LEU A 66 -1.14 -39.30 37.01
C LEU A 66 -0.01 -38.95 36.03
N PHE A 67 1.01 -39.82 35.93
CA PHE A 67 2.15 -39.66 35.00
C PHE A 67 2.27 -40.88 34.08
N GLY A 68 2.73 -40.67 32.84
CA GLY A 68 3.03 -41.78 31.93
C GLY A 68 3.99 -41.42 30.80
N THR A 69 5.03 -42.25 30.63
CA THR A 69 5.85 -42.35 29.41
C THR A 69 6.12 -43.84 29.13
N GLY A 70 6.04 -44.27 27.86
CA GLY A 70 6.43 -45.64 27.47
C GLY A 70 5.52 -46.78 27.95
N GLY A 71 4.20 -46.57 28.03
CA GLY A 71 3.21 -47.64 28.32
C GLY A 71 3.13 -48.08 29.78
N THR A 72 3.82 -47.41 30.70
CA THR A 72 3.70 -47.65 32.15
C THR A 72 3.26 -46.37 32.85
N TYR A 73 2.28 -46.49 33.75
CA TYR A 73 1.61 -45.39 34.42
C TYR A 73 1.75 -45.56 35.93
N TYR A 74 1.89 -44.44 36.64
CA TYR A 74 2.08 -44.44 38.09
C TYR A 74 1.09 -43.49 38.77
N LEU A 75 0.51 -43.96 39.87
CA LEU A 75 -0.39 -43.20 40.75
C LEU A 75 0.26 -43.04 42.13
N GLN A 76 0.22 -41.83 42.68
CA GLN A 76 0.65 -41.57 44.06
C GLN A 76 -0.57 -41.30 44.95
N ALA A 77 -0.73 -42.12 45.99
CA ALA A 77 -1.76 -41.94 47.00
C ALA A 77 -1.35 -40.84 48.01
N SER A 78 -2.33 -40.22 48.68
CA SER A 78 -2.12 -39.16 49.69
C SER A 78 -1.25 -39.58 50.88
N ASN A 79 -0.96 -40.86 51.04
CA ASN A 79 -0.04 -41.40 52.05
C ASN A 79 1.40 -41.60 51.54
N GLY A 80 1.73 -41.12 50.33
CA GLY A 80 3.06 -41.16 49.74
C GLY A 80 3.43 -42.47 49.04
N ARG A 81 2.51 -43.45 48.95
CA ARG A 81 2.76 -44.73 48.26
C ARG A 81 2.47 -44.65 46.75
N TRP A 82 3.31 -45.33 45.97
CA TRP A 82 3.23 -45.41 44.52
C TRP A 82 2.59 -46.72 44.05
N ILE A 83 1.72 -46.65 43.05
CA ILE A 83 1.07 -47.79 42.39
C ILE A 83 1.42 -47.72 40.89
N GLY A 84 2.11 -48.73 40.36
CA GLY A 84 2.48 -48.79 38.94
C GLY A 84 1.67 -49.81 38.15
N PHE A 85 1.31 -49.50 36.91
CA PHE A 85 0.58 -50.39 35.99
C PHE A 85 1.07 -50.25 34.54
N ARG A 86 0.98 -51.33 33.75
CA ARG A 86 1.51 -51.45 32.38
C ARG A 86 0.38 -51.67 31.36
N ASP A 87 0.54 -51.11 30.16
CA ASP A 87 -0.30 -51.29 28.96
C ASP A 87 -1.76 -50.88 29.09
N TRP A 88 -1.99 -49.55 29.11
CA TRP A 88 -3.31 -48.90 29.18
C TRP A 88 -4.17 -49.04 27.91
N LYS A 89 -3.58 -49.37 26.75
CA LYS A 89 -4.27 -49.23 25.46
C LYS A 89 -5.21 -50.39 25.07
N ASP A 90 -5.10 -51.59 25.66
CA ASP A 90 -5.84 -52.76 25.16
C ASP A 90 -6.98 -53.31 26.05
N ASN A 91 -7.31 -52.74 27.21
CA ASN A 91 -8.27 -53.36 28.15
C ASN A 91 -9.31 -52.41 28.78
N ILE A 92 -9.92 -51.51 27.99
CA ILE A 92 -11.02 -50.65 28.49
C ILE A 92 -12.32 -51.45 28.80
N LYS A 93 -12.41 -52.74 28.42
CA LYS A 93 -13.65 -53.55 28.57
C LYS A 93 -13.64 -54.60 29.68
N GLN A 94 -12.55 -54.82 30.41
CA GLN A 94 -12.52 -55.81 31.49
C GLN A 94 -11.89 -55.17 32.73
N GLY A 95 -12.73 -54.89 33.73
CA GLY A 95 -12.31 -54.22 34.96
C GLY A 95 -11.10 -54.89 35.62
N PHE A 96 -10.17 -54.07 36.12
CA PHE A 96 -8.99 -54.55 36.83
C PHE A 96 -9.31 -54.80 38.31
N THR A 97 -8.74 -55.88 38.87
CA THR A 97 -8.60 -56.06 40.32
C THR A 97 -7.11 -56.22 40.61
N THR A 98 -6.54 -55.30 41.39
CA THR A 98 -5.13 -55.37 41.82
C THR A 98 -5.05 -55.55 43.33
N TYR A 99 -4.06 -56.34 43.78
CA TYR A 99 -3.80 -56.62 45.19
C TYR A 99 -2.53 -55.90 45.64
N LEU A 100 -2.67 -55.08 46.69
CA LEU A 100 -1.55 -54.44 47.39
C LEU A 100 -0.70 -55.52 48.09
N ARG A 101 0.63 -55.44 47.96
CA ARG A 101 1.52 -56.28 48.78
C ARG A 101 1.54 -55.73 50.21
N GLY A 102 0.86 -56.45 51.11
CA GLY A 102 0.79 -56.16 52.54
C GLY A 102 -0.52 -55.50 52.92
N GLU A 103 -1.47 -56.33 53.36
CA GLU A 103 -2.87 -56.06 53.77
C GLU A 103 -3.91 -55.92 52.65
N ALA A 104 -4.98 -56.71 52.82
CA ALA A 104 -5.94 -57.12 51.81
C ALA A 104 -7.13 -56.16 51.75
N THR A 105 -7.10 -55.22 50.83
CA THR A 105 -8.32 -54.52 50.38
C THR A 105 -8.28 -54.38 48.86
N PRO A 106 -9.21 -55.02 48.13
CA PRO A 106 -9.26 -54.93 46.67
C PRO A 106 -9.84 -53.57 46.26
N VAL A 107 -9.09 -52.83 45.44
CA VAL A 107 -9.63 -51.64 44.75
C VAL A 107 -10.14 -52.09 43.39
N SER A 108 -11.44 -51.96 43.15
CA SER A 108 -12.04 -52.21 41.84
C SER A 108 -12.33 -50.87 41.15
N LEU A 109 -11.89 -50.72 39.91
CA LEU A 109 -12.14 -49.53 39.08
C LEU A 109 -13.13 -49.93 37.98
N GLN A 110 -14.34 -49.37 38.02
CA GLN A 110 -15.33 -49.54 36.96
C GLN A 110 -15.40 -48.29 36.09
N TYR A 111 -15.34 -48.49 34.77
CA TYR A 111 -15.56 -47.47 33.76
C TYR A 111 -17.07 -47.33 33.50
N ASP A 112 -17.64 -46.15 33.76
CA ASP A 112 -19.03 -45.86 33.38
C ASP A 112 -19.07 -45.22 31.99
N SER A 113 -19.58 -45.97 31.02
CA SER A 113 -19.63 -45.58 29.61
C SER A 113 -20.79 -44.65 29.25
N HIS A 114 -21.57 -44.14 30.21
CA HIS A 114 -22.72 -43.27 29.93
C HIS A 114 -22.37 -41.78 29.79
N ASN A 115 -21.12 -41.37 30.03
CA ASN A 115 -20.68 -39.98 29.84
C ASN A 115 -19.71 -39.86 28.66
N GLU A 116 -20.05 -38.96 27.72
CA GLU A 116 -19.26 -38.68 26.52
C GLU A 116 -17.81 -38.24 26.86
N PRO A 117 -16.83 -38.55 25.98
CA PRO A 117 -15.39 -38.38 26.27
C PRO A 117 -14.94 -36.96 26.61
N GLU A 118 -15.77 -35.95 26.33
CA GLU A 118 -15.45 -34.53 26.53
C GLU A 118 -15.78 -34.02 27.95
N LYS A 119 -16.40 -34.83 28.82
CA LYS A 119 -16.85 -34.40 30.17
C LYS A 119 -15.96 -34.85 31.34
N GLY A 120 -14.78 -35.39 31.05
CA GLY A 120 -13.86 -35.90 32.08
C GLY A 120 -14.22 -37.29 32.60
N PHE A 121 -13.22 -38.01 33.12
CA PHE A 121 -13.39 -39.38 33.62
C PHE A 121 -13.78 -39.35 35.10
N VAL A 122 -14.90 -40.01 35.44
CA VAL A 122 -15.28 -40.27 36.83
C VAL A 122 -14.92 -41.72 37.14
N PHE A 123 -14.00 -41.93 38.09
CA PHE A 123 -13.68 -43.26 38.59
C PHE A 123 -14.41 -43.48 39.92
N GLN A 124 -15.06 -44.63 40.08
CA GLN A 124 -15.64 -45.00 41.36
C GLN A 124 -14.68 -45.97 42.06
N ALA A 125 -14.10 -45.54 43.17
CA ALA A 125 -13.21 -46.37 43.99
C ALA A 125 -13.98 -46.82 45.23
N ASP A 126 -13.93 -48.12 45.51
CA ASP A 126 -14.44 -48.69 46.76
C ASP A 126 -13.28 -48.78 47.75
N ILE A 127 -13.34 -47.98 48.82
CA ILE A 127 -12.33 -47.95 49.87
C ILE A 127 -13.06 -48.27 51.17
N ASN A 128 -12.78 -49.44 51.75
CA ASN A 128 -13.39 -49.93 52.99
C ASN A 128 -14.93 -50.09 52.95
N GLY A 129 -15.52 -50.38 51.78
CA GLY A 129 -16.96 -50.63 51.63
C GLY A 129 -17.79 -49.37 51.34
N GLU A 130 -17.15 -48.21 51.21
CA GLU A 130 -17.79 -46.98 50.75
C GLU A 130 -17.38 -46.64 49.32
N LYS A 131 -18.37 -46.46 48.45
CA LYS A 131 -18.16 -46.01 47.07
C LYS A 131 -17.88 -44.51 47.05
N GLN A 132 -16.66 -44.14 46.66
CA GLN A 132 -16.26 -42.74 46.50
C GLN A 132 -16.03 -42.40 45.04
N ASN A 133 -16.54 -41.24 44.62
CA ASN A 133 -16.28 -40.71 43.28
C ASN A 133 -14.94 -39.98 43.31
N VAL A 134 -13.99 -40.47 42.51
CA VAL A 134 -12.67 -39.88 42.33
C VAL A 134 -12.66 -39.12 41.00
N PHE A 135 -12.46 -37.82 41.08
CA PHE A 135 -12.31 -36.94 39.92
C PHE A 135 -10.83 -36.81 39.59
N GLY A 136 -10.41 -37.41 38.48
CA GLY A 136 -9.05 -37.28 37.97
C GLY A 136 -9.01 -36.30 36.80
N LEU A 137 -8.13 -35.29 36.88
CA LEU A 137 -7.69 -34.56 35.68
C LEU A 137 -6.78 -35.50 34.88
N ALA A 138 -7.32 -36.08 33.81
CA ALA A 138 -6.50 -36.83 32.86
C ALA A 138 -5.77 -35.83 31.95
N PHE A 139 -4.46 -35.66 32.16
CA PHE A 139 -3.59 -35.12 31.13
C PHE A 139 -3.39 -36.20 30.08
N VAL A 140 -4.26 -36.22 29.07
CA VAL A 140 -4.04 -37.06 27.90
C VAL A 140 -2.98 -36.37 27.05
N SER A 141 -1.77 -36.92 27.05
CA SER A 141 -0.77 -36.62 26.03
C SER A 141 -1.33 -37.04 24.68
N VAL A 142 -1.91 -36.10 23.95
CA VAL A 142 -2.11 -36.20 22.51
C VAL A 142 -0.89 -35.57 21.84
N PRO A 143 -0.45 -36.07 20.66
CA PRO A 143 0.79 -35.61 20.04
C PRO A 143 0.85 -34.12 19.66
N ASN A 144 -0.24 -33.35 19.84
CA ASN A 144 -0.40 -31.99 19.35
C ASN A 144 -1.11 -31.04 20.36
N GLY A 145 -0.64 -30.95 21.61
CA GLY A 145 -0.95 -29.82 22.50
C GLY A 145 -1.83 -30.12 23.72
N PHE A 146 -1.67 -29.30 24.77
CA PHE A 146 -2.45 -29.34 26.02
C PHE A 146 -3.58 -28.31 25.97
N SER A 147 -4.83 -28.71 26.28
CA SER A 147 -5.97 -27.81 26.47
C SER A 147 -6.37 -27.74 27.94
N VAL A 148 -6.50 -26.54 28.51
CA VAL A 148 -7.13 -26.31 29.82
C VAL A 148 -8.44 -25.58 29.57
N SER A 149 -9.59 -26.23 29.81
CA SER A 149 -10.92 -25.62 29.59
C SER A 149 -11.51 -25.05 30.89
N LYS A 150 -12.31 -23.99 30.75
CA LYS A 150 -12.83 -23.13 31.82
C LYS A 150 -14.09 -23.68 32.53
N GLU A 151 -14.66 -24.80 32.09
CA GLU A 151 -16.05 -25.16 32.42
C GLU A 151 -16.29 -25.86 33.77
N LEU A 152 -15.28 -26.01 34.64
CA LEU A 152 -15.45 -26.73 35.92
C LEU A 152 -15.29 -25.89 37.21
N PHE A 153 -15.13 -24.56 37.13
CA PHE A 153 -14.75 -23.78 38.32
C PHE A 153 -15.82 -22.77 38.76
N PRO A 154 -16.61 -23.05 39.82
CA PRO A 154 -17.52 -22.08 40.40
C PRO A 154 -16.77 -20.89 41.00
N ARG A 155 -17.35 -19.69 40.84
CA ARG A 155 -16.80 -18.32 41.05
C ARG A 155 -16.30 -17.96 42.45
N SER A 156 -16.05 -18.90 43.35
CA SER A 156 -15.80 -18.58 44.76
C SER A 156 -14.78 -19.49 45.43
N TYR A 157 -13.52 -19.47 45.02
CA TYR A 157 -12.37 -19.87 45.86
C TYR A 157 -11.07 -19.14 45.42
N PRO A 158 -10.17 -18.77 46.36
CA PRO A 158 -8.99 -17.97 46.08
C PRO A 158 -7.78 -18.84 45.68
N GLN A 159 -6.90 -18.24 44.87
CA GLN A 159 -5.63 -18.74 44.31
C GLN A 159 -5.77 -19.67 43.08
N TYR A 160 -5.85 -19.05 41.91
CA TYR A 160 -5.50 -19.68 40.64
C TYR A 160 -4.03 -20.10 40.68
N THR A 161 -3.72 -21.37 40.94
CA THR A 161 -2.41 -21.94 40.62
C THR A 161 -2.33 -22.15 39.12
N LEU A 162 -2.02 -21.06 38.41
CA LEU A 162 -1.66 -21.11 36.99
C LEU A 162 -0.49 -22.09 36.78
N PRO A 163 -0.45 -22.79 35.63
CA PRO A 163 0.63 -23.70 35.33
C PRO A 163 2.00 -23.01 35.47
N PRO A 164 3.02 -23.70 36.01
CA PRO A 164 4.35 -23.14 36.15
C PRO A 164 4.96 -22.93 34.76
N LEU A 165 5.12 -21.67 34.37
CA LEU A 165 5.88 -21.28 33.17
C LEU A 165 7.36 -21.25 33.52
N ILE A 166 8.00 -22.41 33.43
CA ILE A 166 9.40 -22.60 33.80
C ILE A 166 10.31 -21.99 32.72
N PRO A 167 11.25 -21.10 33.08
CA PRO A 167 12.20 -20.53 32.12
C PRO A 167 12.95 -21.59 31.29
N GLY A 168 13.19 -21.29 30.02
CA GLY A 168 13.87 -22.20 29.09
C GLY A 168 12.98 -23.31 28.51
N ARG A 169 11.73 -23.45 28.97
CA ARG A 169 10.80 -24.47 28.45
C ARG A 169 9.96 -23.93 27.30
N SER A 170 9.47 -24.89 26.50
CA SER A 170 8.53 -24.63 25.40
C SER A 170 7.12 -24.97 25.84
N PHE A 171 6.22 -24.04 25.57
CA PHE A 171 4.77 -24.16 25.69
C PHE A 171 4.09 -23.86 24.36
N LYS A 172 4.80 -24.12 23.27
CA LYS A 172 4.33 -23.88 21.91
C LYS A 172 2.94 -24.48 21.70
N GLY A 173 2.00 -23.69 21.16
CA GLY A 173 0.65 -24.14 20.83
C GLY A 173 -0.32 -24.29 22.02
N CYS A 174 0.13 -24.00 23.25
CA CYS A 174 -0.75 -24.05 24.42
C CYS A 174 -1.82 -22.95 24.41
N ASN A 175 -2.99 -23.26 24.99
CA ASN A 175 -4.07 -22.29 25.19
C ASN A 175 -4.09 -21.79 26.64
N TYR A 176 -4.04 -20.48 26.77
CA TYR A 176 -4.01 -19.68 27.99
C TYR A 176 -5.07 -18.55 27.98
N ASP A 177 -6.10 -18.71 27.16
CA ASP A 177 -7.14 -17.71 26.97
C ASP A 177 -7.83 -17.35 28.29
N SER A 178 -8.11 -16.06 28.49
CA SER A 178 -8.82 -15.53 29.67
C SER A 178 -8.18 -15.82 31.03
N LEU A 179 -6.90 -16.20 31.07
CA LEU A 179 -6.20 -16.49 32.32
C LEU A 179 -5.51 -15.24 32.93
N PRO A 180 -5.42 -15.13 34.27
CA PRO A 180 -4.88 -13.95 34.96
C PRO A 180 -3.37 -14.04 35.22
N PHE A 181 -2.56 -13.65 34.26
CA PHE A 181 -1.09 -13.60 34.34
C PHE A 181 -0.51 -12.27 34.84
N SER A 182 -1.32 -11.31 35.27
CA SER A 182 -0.86 -9.99 35.74
C SER A 182 0.24 -10.09 36.82
N GLY A 183 1.25 -9.23 36.71
CA GLY A 183 2.40 -9.16 37.60
C GLY A 183 3.44 -10.27 37.44
N ARG A 184 3.26 -11.17 36.44
CA ARG A 184 4.19 -12.28 36.25
C ARG A 184 5.49 -11.84 35.58
N GLN A 185 6.53 -12.61 35.87
CA GLN A 185 7.79 -12.52 35.19
C GLN A 185 8.00 -13.75 34.32
N LEU A 186 8.14 -13.54 33.02
CA LEU A 186 8.25 -14.57 31.99
C LEU A 186 9.61 -14.43 31.30
N PHE A 187 10.43 -15.45 31.39
CA PHE A 187 11.81 -15.41 30.90
C PHE A 187 12.13 -16.63 30.06
N GLU A 188 12.75 -16.40 28.91
CA GLU A 188 13.35 -17.48 28.11
C GLU A 188 12.33 -18.56 27.72
N LEU A 189 11.08 -18.19 27.48
CA LEU A 189 9.99 -19.10 27.13
C LEU A 189 9.80 -19.16 25.61
N ASN A 190 9.58 -20.37 25.09
CA ASN A 190 8.98 -20.51 23.76
C ASN A 190 7.46 -20.62 23.91
N LEU A 191 6.77 -19.56 23.51
CA LEU A 191 5.32 -19.39 23.51
C LEU A 191 4.80 -19.22 22.08
N ASP A 192 5.52 -19.73 21.07
CA ASP A 192 5.07 -19.66 19.69
C ASP A 192 3.71 -20.35 19.52
N GLU A 193 2.87 -19.84 18.63
CA GLU A 193 1.55 -20.40 18.29
C GLU A 193 0.61 -20.58 19.49
N THR A 194 0.93 -20.01 20.65
CA THR A 194 0.07 -20.03 21.84
C THR A 194 -1.15 -19.13 21.67
N SER A 195 -2.17 -19.36 22.49
CA SER A 195 -3.35 -18.50 22.58
C SER A 195 -3.42 -17.87 23.97
N PHE A 196 -3.51 -16.55 24.01
CA PHE A 196 -3.69 -15.71 25.19
C PHE A 196 -4.85 -14.73 24.97
N ASN A 197 -5.84 -15.11 24.18
CA ASN A 197 -6.97 -14.25 23.86
C ASN A 197 -7.70 -13.87 25.13
N HIS A 198 -8.00 -12.58 25.28
CA HIS A 198 -8.67 -12.03 26.45
C HIS A 198 -7.94 -12.28 27.78
N ALA A 199 -6.68 -12.73 27.77
CA ALA A 199 -5.91 -12.91 28.99
C ALA A 199 -5.56 -11.55 29.62
N GLU A 200 -5.23 -11.58 30.91
CA GLU A 200 -4.78 -10.40 31.65
C GLU A 200 -3.31 -10.56 32.03
N MET A 201 -2.47 -9.63 31.61
CA MET A 201 -1.02 -9.67 31.74
C MET A 201 -0.48 -8.28 32.14
N ASN A 202 -1.25 -7.54 32.93
CA ASN A 202 -0.91 -6.18 33.33
C ASN A 202 0.27 -6.19 34.30
N HIS A 203 1.10 -5.15 34.27
CA HIS A 203 2.28 -5.03 35.14
C HIS A 203 3.27 -6.20 35.03
N SER A 204 3.27 -6.90 33.89
CA SER A 204 4.09 -8.09 33.69
C SER A 204 5.45 -7.72 33.11
N PHE A 205 6.42 -8.59 33.36
CA PHE A 205 7.75 -8.51 32.76
C PHE A 205 7.95 -9.73 31.86
N MET A 206 8.31 -9.50 30.60
CA MET A 206 8.64 -10.56 29.65
C MET A 206 9.95 -10.24 28.94
N MET A 207 10.89 -11.19 28.92
CA MET A 207 12.17 -11.00 28.25
C MET A 207 12.68 -12.31 27.65
N LYS A 208 13.34 -12.21 26.50
CA LYS A 208 13.91 -13.35 25.74
C LYS A 208 12.89 -14.45 25.42
N CYS A 209 11.61 -14.11 25.30
CA CYS A 209 10.55 -15.03 24.92
C CYS A 209 10.26 -14.95 23.42
N THR A 210 9.73 -16.03 22.84
CA THR A 210 9.19 -16.05 21.47
C THR A 210 7.69 -16.28 21.52
N LEU A 211 6.93 -15.48 20.79
CA LEU A 211 5.46 -15.49 20.68
C LEU A 211 5.07 -15.41 19.20
N ARG A 212 5.83 -16.08 18.34
CA ARG A 212 5.58 -16.04 16.90
C ARG A 212 4.23 -16.68 16.60
N LYS A 213 3.39 -16.03 15.80
CA LYS A 213 2.04 -16.54 15.45
C LYS A 213 1.13 -16.78 16.66
N ALA A 214 1.46 -16.20 17.82
CA ALA A 214 0.60 -16.29 18.99
C ALA A 214 -0.68 -15.46 18.78
N LYS A 215 -1.79 -15.92 19.35
CA LYS A 215 -3.07 -15.21 19.35
C LYS A 215 -3.21 -14.47 20.68
N LEU A 216 -3.26 -13.16 20.62
CA LEU A 216 -3.28 -12.23 21.75
C LEU A 216 -4.45 -11.24 21.57
N THR A 217 -5.52 -11.67 20.91
CA THR A 217 -6.67 -10.82 20.59
C THR A 217 -7.33 -10.34 21.88
N SER A 218 -7.56 -9.03 21.98
CA SER A 218 -8.13 -8.36 23.16
C SER A 218 -7.39 -8.63 24.49
N ILE A 219 -6.11 -9.03 24.44
CA ILE A 219 -5.31 -9.19 25.65
C ILE A 219 -5.15 -7.84 26.36
N GLN A 220 -5.13 -7.88 27.69
CA GLN A 220 -4.80 -6.72 28.52
C GLN A 220 -3.33 -6.87 28.96
N VAL A 221 -2.46 -5.95 28.54
CA VAL A 221 -1.04 -5.94 28.93
C VAL A 221 -0.59 -4.55 29.35
N GLN A 222 -1.45 -3.75 29.97
CA GLN A 222 -1.12 -2.39 30.36
C GLN A 222 0.02 -2.34 31.38
N ASP A 223 0.81 -1.27 31.32
CA ASP A 223 1.90 -0.99 32.27
C ASP A 223 2.94 -2.12 32.38
N SER A 224 3.18 -2.84 31.28
CA SER A 224 4.05 -4.02 31.23
C SER A 224 5.36 -3.75 30.47
N MET A 225 6.40 -4.54 30.75
CA MET A 225 7.70 -4.49 30.06
C MET A 225 7.93 -5.77 29.27
N LEU A 226 7.77 -5.71 27.95
CA LEU A 226 7.89 -6.83 27.01
C LEU A 226 9.01 -6.58 25.98
N ASN A 227 10.11 -5.98 26.42
CA ASN A 227 11.22 -5.57 25.58
C ASN A 227 11.98 -6.76 24.97
N GLY A 228 12.43 -6.61 23.72
CA GLY A 228 13.32 -7.54 23.05
C GLY A 228 12.75 -8.93 22.73
N ASN A 229 11.43 -9.12 22.85
CA ASN A 229 10.78 -10.38 22.51
C ASN A 229 10.40 -10.44 21.03
N ASP A 230 10.15 -11.65 20.53
CA ASP A 230 9.74 -11.89 19.15
C ASP A 230 8.24 -12.18 19.05
N PHE A 231 7.48 -11.21 18.58
CA PHE A 231 6.03 -11.25 18.34
C PHE A 231 5.71 -11.34 16.84
N SER A 232 6.64 -11.81 16.00
CA SER A 232 6.44 -11.83 14.55
C SER A 232 5.20 -12.67 14.18
N GLU A 233 4.38 -12.17 13.25
CA GLU A 233 3.15 -12.81 12.79
C GLU A 233 2.08 -13.06 13.87
N SER A 234 2.21 -12.46 15.06
CA SER A 234 1.20 -12.59 16.13
C SER A 234 -0.02 -11.70 15.91
N ASP A 235 -1.13 -12.01 16.58
CA ASP A 235 -2.38 -11.24 16.52
C ASP A 235 -2.68 -10.54 17.84
N TRP A 236 -2.48 -9.23 17.89
CA TRP A 236 -2.80 -8.31 18.99
C TRP A 236 -4.03 -7.45 18.69
N SER A 237 -4.91 -7.89 17.79
CA SER A 237 -6.09 -7.09 17.45
C SER A 237 -6.93 -6.79 18.68
N ASP A 238 -7.38 -5.54 18.82
CA ASP A 238 -8.16 -5.04 19.96
C ASP A 238 -7.47 -5.16 21.34
N ALA A 239 -6.16 -5.46 21.39
CA ALA A 239 -5.42 -5.53 22.63
C ALA A 239 -5.25 -4.15 23.29
N ASP A 240 -5.12 -4.12 24.60
CA ASP A 240 -4.76 -2.91 25.34
C ASP A 240 -3.30 -2.99 25.80
N LEU A 241 -2.45 -2.26 25.08
CA LEU A 241 -1.01 -2.17 25.33
C LEU A 241 -0.62 -0.86 26.02
N SER A 242 -1.59 -0.09 26.52
CA SER A 242 -1.38 1.26 27.02
C SER A 242 -0.28 1.32 28.09
N ARG A 243 0.61 2.30 27.97
CA ARG A 243 1.75 2.57 28.88
C ARG A 243 2.77 1.43 28.98
N SER A 244 2.76 0.50 28.04
CA SER A 244 3.71 -0.62 28.03
C SER A 244 4.96 -0.33 27.20
N SER A 245 5.98 -1.17 27.39
CA SER A 245 7.27 -1.05 26.72
C SER A 245 7.53 -2.30 25.88
N PHE A 246 7.80 -2.08 24.59
CA PHE A 246 8.14 -3.09 23.58
C PHE A 246 9.43 -2.72 22.86
N GLU A 247 10.35 -2.06 23.55
CA GLU A 247 11.61 -1.60 22.97
C GLU A 247 12.40 -2.79 22.43
N ARG A 248 12.94 -2.63 21.22
CA ARG A 248 13.70 -3.68 20.50
C ARG A 248 12.93 -4.98 20.22
N ALA A 249 11.61 -5.00 20.38
CA ALA A 249 10.81 -6.18 20.05
C ALA A 249 10.63 -6.35 18.53
N SER A 250 10.29 -7.55 18.08
CA SER A 250 9.90 -7.81 16.69
C SER A 250 8.40 -7.99 16.58
N PHE A 251 7.73 -7.13 15.82
CA PHE A 251 6.32 -7.19 15.41
C PHE A 251 6.19 -7.36 13.89
N LYS A 252 7.21 -7.94 13.24
CA LYS A 252 7.18 -8.17 11.81
C LYS A 252 5.91 -8.92 11.42
N GLN A 253 5.10 -8.34 10.53
CA GLN A 253 3.83 -8.91 10.07
C GLN A 253 2.82 -9.23 11.18
N ALA A 254 2.96 -8.64 12.37
CA ALA A 254 1.97 -8.79 13.43
C ALA A 254 0.74 -7.92 13.15
N SER A 255 -0.44 -8.38 13.58
CA SER A 255 -1.64 -7.54 13.62
C SER A 255 -1.72 -6.83 14.96
N LEU A 256 -1.83 -5.51 14.93
CA LEU A 256 -2.19 -4.64 16.06
C LEU A 256 -3.44 -3.81 15.71
N SER A 257 -4.31 -4.35 14.84
CA SER A 257 -5.49 -3.64 14.36
C SER A 257 -6.39 -3.23 15.53
N ARG A 258 -6.80 -1.96 15.59
CA ARG A 258 -7.61 -1.39 16.68
C ARG A 258 -7.02 -1.54 18.09
N ALA A 259 -5.72 -1.84 18.21
CA ALA A 259 -5.08 -1.92 19.52
C ALA A 259 -4.98 -0.54 20.18
N LYS A 260 -5.08 -0.50 21.51
CA LYS A 260 -4.83 0.71 22.29
C LYS A 260 -3.35 0.79 22.61
N LEU A 261 -2.67 1.76 22.00
CA LEU A 261 -1.23 1.94 22.09
C LEU A 261 -0.86 3.26 22.80
N THR A 262 -1.81 3.87 23.51
CA THR A 262 -1.61 5.14 24.22
C THR A 262 -0.37 5.10 25.11
N SER A 263 0.57 6.01 24.89
CA SER A 263 1.85 6.10 25.62
C SER A 263 2.69 4.81 25.62
N THR A 264 2.55 3.97 24.59
CA THR A 264 3.36 2.75 24.41
C THR A 264 4.71 3.09 23.79
N ARG A 265 5.79 2.39 24.18
CA ARG A 265 7.12 2.56 23.61
C ARG A 265 7.49 1.42 22.68
N PHE A 266 7.68 1.72 21.39
CA PHE A 266 8.19 0.80 20.36
C PHE A 266 9.62 1.12 19.93
N ASN A 267 10.37 1.90 20.72
CA ASN A 267 11.71 2.38 20.32
C ASN A 267 12.62 1.22 19.85
N HIS A 268 13.20 1.37 18.66
CA HIS A 268 14.03 0.36 17.98
C HIS A 268 13.34 -0.98 17.70
N ALA A 269 12.01 -1.05 17.72
CA ALA A 269 11.28 -2.25 17.34
C ALA A 269 11.30 -2.46 15.81
N ASN A 270 11.14 -3.71 15.39
CA ASN A 270 10.89 -4.06 14.00
C ASN A 270 9.39 -4.24 13.80
N MET A 271 8.73 -3.30 13.14
CA MET A 271 7.30 -3.34 12.82
C MET A 271 7.05 -3.44 11.32
N THR A 272 8.01 -4.02 10.58
CA THR A 272 7.90 -4.17 9.14
C THR A 272 6.64 -4.96 8.77
N ARG A 273 5.81 -4.37 7.90
CA ARG A 273 4.52 -4.93 7.47
C ARG A 273 3.54 -5.24 8.61
N ALA A 274 3.69 -4.61 9.77
CA ALA A 274 2.71 -4.72 10.85
C ALA A 274 1.39 -4.03 10.44
N ASP A 275 0.26 -4.58 10.89
CA ASP A 275 -1.06 -3.98 10.67
C ASP A 275 -1.50 -3.18 11.90
N LEU A 276 -1.44 -1.86 11.83
CA LEU A 276 -1.88 -0.94 12.89
C LEU A 276 -3.17 -0.20 12.49
N ASN A 277 -3.94 -0.71 11.52
CA ASN A 277 -5.17 -0.06 11.06
C ASN A 277 -6.14 0.22 12.22
N GLY A 278 -6.53 1.48 12.35
CA GLY A 278 -7.44 1.95 13.40
C GLY A 278 -6.89 1.89 14.84
N ALA A 279 -5.58 1.68 15.04
CA ALA A 279 -4.98 1.69 16.38
C ALA A 279 -4.99 3.09 17.02
N GLU A 280 -5.07 3.14 18.35
CA GLU A 280 -5.01 4.40 19.12
C GLU A 280 -3.56 4.72 19.49
N LEU A 281 -2.93 5.69 18.83
CA LEU A 281 -1.49 5.98 18.96
C LEU A 281 -1.16 7.23 19.80
N ASP A 282 -2.06 7.65 20.68
CA ASP A 282 -1.86 8.89 21.43
C ASP A 282 -0.58 8.84 22.28
N ALA A 283 0.38 9.71 21.96
CA ALA A 283 1.70 9.76 22.60
C ALA A 283 2.54 8.46 22.50
N THR A 284 2.28 7.58 21.52
CA THR A 284 3.11 6.41 21.23
C THR A 284 4.50 6.83 20.71
N GLU A 285 5.55 6.13 21.12
CA GLU A 285 6.94 6.42 20.75
C GLU A 285 7.50 5.40 19.76
N PHE A 286 8.00 5.87 18.62
CA PHE A 286 8.54 5.08 17.52
C PHE A 286 10.01 5.40 17.20
N TYR A 287 10.78 5.97 18.13
CA TYR A 287 12.18 6.36 17.85
C TYR A 287 13.03 5.18 17.35
N GLY A 288 13.61 5.31 16.16
CA GLY A 288 14.42 4.26 15.53
C GLY A 288 13.65 3.00 15.14
N THR A 289 12.32 3.05 15.07
CA THR A 289 11.47 1.91 14.68
C THR A 289 11.52 1.70 13.18
N ASP A 290 11.50 0.45 12.74
CA ASP A 290 11.30 0.11 11.33
C ASP A 290 9.80 -0.15 11.07
N LEU A 291 9.11 0.83 10.46
CA LEU A 291 7.72 0.75 10.03
C LEU A 291 7.59 0.43 8.54
N THR A 292 8.65 -0.04 7.87
CA THR A 292 8.62 -0.28 6.42
C THR A 292 7.40 -1.13 6.01
N GLU A 293 6.60 -0.61 5.07
CA GLU A 293 5.38 -1.23 4.56
C GLU A 293 4.30 -1.52 5.63
N ALA A 294 4.34 -0.86 6.79
CA ALA A 294 3.29 -0.98 7.81
C ALA A 294 1.97 -0.34 7.36
N ASN A 295 0.85 -0.91 7.81
CA ASN A 295 -0.49 -0.37 7.56
C ASN A 295 -0.91 0.52 8.73
N LEU A 296 -1.07 1.81 8.47
CA LEU A 296 -1.41 2.85 9.44
C LEU A 296 -2.62 3.67 9.02
N ARG A 297 -3.55 3.02 8.32
CA ARG A 297 -4.81 3.63 7.86
C ARG A 297 -5.75 3.92 9.03
N ASN A 298 -6.54 4.98 8.88
CA ASN A 298 -7.58 5.36 9.84
C ASN A 298 -7.06 5.60 11.27
N VAL A 299 -5.83 6.10 11.41
CA VAL A 299 -5.18 6.35 12.71
C VAL A 299 -5.08 7.85 12.96
N ASN A 300 -5.15 8.27 14.22
CA ASN A 300 -4.71 9.61 14.63
C ASN A 300 -3.23 9.56 15.01
N TRP A 301 -2.38 10.14 14.15
CA TRP A 301 -0.93 10.16 14.29
C TRP A 301 -0.40 11.50 14.85
N SER A 302 -1.27 12.51 15.02
CA SER A 302 -0.88 13.89 15.38
C SER A 302 -0.04 14.04 16.65
N ARG A 303 -0.11 13.06 17.56
CA ARG A 303 0.64 13.03 18.83
C ARG A 303 1.65 11.88 18.92
N ALA A 304 1.82 11.09 17.87
CA ALA A 304 2.86 10.06 17.82
C ALA A 304 4.24 10.73 17.80
N LYS A 305 5.22 10.12 18.46
CA LYS A 305 6.58 10.64 18.55
C LYS A 305 7.53 9.77 17.73
N PHE A 306 8.26 10.40 16.83
CA PHE A 306 9.26 9.76 15.99
C PHE A 306 10.32 10.80 15.60
N ASP A 307 11.45 10.33 15.08
CA ASP A 307 12.53 11.17 14.57
C ASP A 307 13.09 10.61 13.26
N THR A 308 14.14 11.24 12.75
CA THR A 308 14.80 10.88 11.48
C THR A 308 15.41 9.48 11.46
N SER A 309 15.52 8.78 12.60
CA SER A 309 15.99 7.40 12.65
C SER A 309 14.89 6.37 12.36
N THR A 310 13.63 6.81 12.24
CA THR A 310 12.47 5.94 12.00
C THR A 310 12.34 5.64 10.50
N CYS A 311 12.24 4.36 10.13
CA CYS A 311 12.07 3.97 8.73
C CYS A 311 10.58 3.93 8.36
N MET A 312 10.16 4.75 7.39
CA MET A 312 8.74 4.90 7.02
C MET A 312 8.48 4.69 5.51
N LYS A 313 9.36 3.91 4.85
CA LYS A 313 9.21 3.58 3.43
C LYS A 313 7.96 2.74 3.21
N GLY A 314 7.15 3.08 2.23
CA GLY A 314 5.98 2.27 1.87
C GLY A 314 4.86 2.22 2.91
N VAL A 315 4.90 3.04 3.97
CA VAL A 315 3.85 3.06 5.00
C VAL A 315 2.53 3.56 4.40
N ASP A 316 1.42 2.92 4.74
CA ASP A 316 0.08 3.35 4.34
C ASP A 316 -0.61 4.17 5.44
N TYR A 317 -0.67 5.48 5.27
CA TYR A 317 -1.37 6.45 6.13
C TYR A 317 -2.76 6.84 5.61
N SER A 318 -3.36 6.07 4.69
CA SER A 318 -4.61 6.52 4.06
C SER A 318 -5.72 6.77 5.08
N HIS A 319 -6.45 7.88 4.89
CA HIS A 319 -7.52 8.34 5.77
C HIS A 319 -7.13 8.60 7.23
N SER A 320 -5.84 8.71 7.52
CA SER A 320 -5.33 9.03 8.85
C SER A 320 -5.33 10.54 9.10
N ASP A 321 -5.41 10.92 10.38
CA ASP A 321 -5.22 12.29 10.82
C ASP A 321 -3.75 12.51 11.19
N LEU A 322 -3.03 13.23 10.32
CA LEU A 322 -1.61 13.55 10.48
C LEU A 322 -1.40 15.02 10.87
N THR A 323 -2.46 15.77 11.18
CA THR A 323 -2.45 17.21 11.42
C THR A 323 -1.29 17.63 12.34
N ASN A 324 -0.51 18.64 11.93
CA ASN A 324 0.68 19.18 12.62
C ASN A 324 1.83 18.18 12.86
N SER A 325 1.86 17.02 12.19
CA SER A 325 2.98 16.08 12.27
C SER A 325 4.18 16.57 11.47
N SER A 326 5.40 16.36 11.97
CA SER A 326 6.63 16.66 11.24
C SER A 326 7.23 15.40 10.64
N PHE A 327 7.28 15.33 9.32
CA PHE A 327 7.96 14.30 8.54
C PHE A 327 9.30 14.80 7.95
N ALA A 328 9.85 15.87 8.52
CA ALA A 328 11.01 16.54 7.97
C ALA A 328 12.24 15.61 7.92
N ASN A 329 12.95 15.62 6.79
CA ASN A 329 14.15 14.82 6.52
C ASN A 329 13.97 13.29 6.55
N LEU A 330 12.73 12.79 6.53
CA LEU A 330 12.47 11.35 6.49
C LEU A 330 12.57 10.76 5.08
N ASP A 331 12.87 9.46 5.01
CA ASP A 331 12.70 8.69 3.79
C ASP A 331 11.29 8.09 3.73
N LEU A 332 10.43 8.72 2.92
CA LEU A 332 9.02 8.37 2.71
C LEU A 332 8.82 7.79 1.31
N THR A 333 9.86 7.20 0.73
CA THR A 333 9.80 6.53 -0.57
C THR A 333 8.59 5.58 -0.59
N LYS A 334 7.70 5.75 -1.56
CA LYS A 334 6.47 4.97 -1.74
C LYS A 334 5.44 5.01 -0.60
N ALA A 335 5.55 5.95 0.35
CA ALA A 335 4.53 6.13 1.37
C ALA A 335 3.19 6.57 0.76
N VAL A 336 2.08 6.12 1.35
CA VAL A 336 0.73 6.37 0.85
C VAL A 336 -0.02 7.25 1.83
N PHE A 337 -0.43 8.43 1.39
CA PHE A 337 -1.18 9.44 2.17
C PHE A 337 -2.61 9.63 1.66
N ARG A 338 -3.16 8.67 0.91
CA ARG A 338 -4.43 8.86 0.20
C ARG A 338 -5.56 9.29 1.12
N GLY A 339 -6.16 10.44 0.86
CA GLY A 339 -7.26 10.98 1.66
C GLY A 339 -6.90 11.27 3.13
N ALA A 340 -5.62 11.35 3.48
CA ALA A 340 -5.16 11.73 4.81
C ALA A 340 -5.36 13.24 5.06
N ARG A 341 -5.51 13.61 6.34
CA ARG A 341 -5.53 15.03 6.76
C ARG A 341 -4.10 15.49 7.03
N LEU A 342 -3.62 16.44 6.23
CA LEU A 342 -2.22 16.89 6.22
C LEU A 342 -2.04 18.33 6.70
N ASP A 343 -3.08 18.95 7.28
CA ASP A 343 -3.03 20.36 7.70
C ASP A 343 -1.85 20.63 8.66
N GLY A 344 -0.97 21.56 8.28
CA GLY A 344 0.21 21.93 9.07
C GLY A 344 1.34 20.90 9.09
N CYS A 345 1.27 19.84 8.28
CA CYS A 345 2.35 18.87 8.18
C CYS A 345 3.63 19.46 7.59
N ASP A 346 4.78 18.98 8.04
CA ASP A 346 6.09 19.41 7.54
C ASP A 346 6.82 18.28 6.81
N PHE A 347 6.98 18.40 5.49
CA PHE A 347 7.70 17.46 4.62
C PHE A 347 9.04 18.01 4.12
N ARG A 348 9.56 19.10 4.70
CA ARG A 348 10.86 19.68 4.29
C ARG A 348 12.00 18.67 4.44
N GLY A 349 12.86 18.56 3.45
CA GLY A 349 13.97 17.62 3.36
C GLY A 349 13.59 16.17 3.04
N ALA A 350 12.30 15.81 3.09
CA ALA A 350 11.84 14.43 2.94
C ALA A 350 12.08 13.90 1.53
N ASN A 351 12.33 12.59 1.43
CA ASN A 351 12.35 11.87 0.15
C ASN A 351 10.95 11.34 -0.16
N LEU A 352 10.34 11.80 -1.25
CA LEU A 352 8.94 11.55 -1.64
C LEU A 352 8.84 10.81 -2.99
N ASP A 353 9.91 10.14 -3.41
CA ASP A 353 9.93 9.31 -4.61
C ASP A 353 8.85 8.22 -4.54
N GLY A 354 7.90 8.26 -5.48
CA GLY A 354 6.78 7.33 -5.57
C GLY A 354 5.71 7.48 -4.48
N ALA A 355 5.75 8.54 -3.67
CA ALA A 355 4.73 8.78 -2.66
C ALA A 355 3.36 9.08 -3.29
N ASP A 356 2.28 8.71 -2.60
CA ASP A 356 0.91 8.88 -3.09
C ASP A 356 0.11 9.85 -2.21
N PHE A 357 -0.10 11.07 -2.70
CA PHE A 357 -0.91 12.12 -2.08
C PHE A 357 -2.32 12.24 -2.68
N SER A 358 -2.81 11.20 -3.35
CA SER A 358 -4.12 11.26 -4.01
C SER A 358 -5.24 11.61 -3.02
N GLU A 359 -6.23 12.39 -3.47
CA GLU A 359 -7.40 12.79 -2.66
C GLU A 359 -7.05 13.59 -1.37
N THR A 360 -5.87 14.21 -1.30
CA THR A 360 -5.46 15.07 -0.17
C THR A 360 -5.58 16.57 -0.49
N ASP A 361 -5.57 17.40 0.55
CA ASP A 361 -5.40 18.85 0.43
C ASP A 361 -4.00 19.26 0.89
N LEU A 362 -3.23 19.87 -0.01
CA LEU A 362 -1.85 20.30 0.24
C LEU A 362 -1.69 21.80 0.54
N THR A 363 -2.79 22.55 0.68
CA THR A 363 -2.79 24.02 0.83
C THR A 363 -2.01 24.52 2.06
N HIS A 364 -2.00 23.74 3.14
CA HIS A 364 -1.36 24.10 4.41
C HIS A 364 -0.20 23.18 4.77
N VAL A 365 0.40 22.53 3.77
CA VAL A 365 1.53 21.61 3.94
C VAL A 365 2.83 22.32 3.65
N LEU A 366 3.84 22.11 4.50
CA LEU A 366 5.17 22.70 4.33
C LEU A 366 6.06 21.76 3.51
N PHE A 367 6.58 22.28 2.40
CA PHE A 367 7.50 21.59 1.51
C PHE A 367 8.78 22.41 1.35
N ASP A 368 9.86 21.76 0.88
CA ASP A 368 11.05 22.49 0.43
C ASP A 368 10.74 23.34 -0.80
N GLU A 369 11.64 24.27 -1.12
CA GLU A 369 11.58 25.00 -2.38
C GLU A 369 11.55 24.07 -3.61
N TYR A 370 12.22 22.91 -3.50
CA TYR A 370 12.28 21.84 -4.51
C TYR A 370 12.13 20.47 -3.83
N PRO A 371 10.89 19.98 -3.66
CA PRO A 371 10.65 18.68 -3.04
C PRO A 371 11.27 17.54 -3.84
N LYS A 372 11.70 16.48 -3.16
CA LYS A 372 12.28 15.28 -3.78
C LYS A 372 11.17 14.33 -4.25
N PHE A 373 10.47 14.74 -5.30
CA PHE A 373 9.54 13.88 -6.03
C PHE A 373 10.27 12.94 -6.99
N SER A 374 9.49 12.07 -7.63
CA SER A 374 10.00 11.08 -8.57
C SER A 374 10.75 11.64 -9.76
N CYS A 375 11.71 10.85 -10.25
CA CYS A 375 12.53 11.17 -11.42
C CYS A 375 12.48 10.09 -12.51
N ALA A 376 11.58 9.12 -12.40
CA ALA A 376 11.45 8.00 -13.33
C ALA A 376 9.98 7.60 -13.58
N ALA A 377 9.67 7.25 -14.83
CA ALA A 377 8.30 6.93 -15.27
C ALA A 377 7.69 5.69 -14.58
N GLY A 378 8.52 4.79 -14.02
CA GLY A 378 8.06 3.59 -13.34
C GLY A 378 7.59 3.79 -11.89
N ASN A 379 7.77 4.99 -11.32
CA ASN A 379 7.49 5.25 -9.91
C ASN A 379 6.96 6.68 -9.69
N LEU A 380 5.87 7.08 -10.34
CA LEU A 380 5.35 8.45 -10.26
C LEU A 380 5.00 8.86 -8.81
N THR A 381 5.31 10.10 -8.42
CA THR A 381 4.70 10.73 -7.23
C THR A 381 3.28 11.14 -7.62
N LYS A 382 2.28 10.72 -6.85
CA LYS A 382 0.88 10.87 -7.22
C LYS A 382 0.18 11.95 -6.44
N PHE A 383 -0.69 12.67 -7.13
CA PHE A 383 -1.54 13.75 -6.65
C PHE A 383 -2.95 13.64 -7.25
N CYS A 384 -3.37 12.43 -7.63
CA CYS A 384 -4.64 12.23 -8.32
C CYS A 384 -5.80 12.76 -7.46
N LYS A 385 -6.62 13.66 -8.02
CA LYS A 385 -7.73 14.33 -7.31
C LYS A 385 -7.32 15.13 -6.06
N ALA A 386 -6.04 15.43 -5.88
CA ALA A 386 -5.57 16.26 -4.78
C ALA A 386 -5.79 17.75 -5.07
N VAL A 387 -5.78 18.57 -4.03
CA VAL A 387 -5.63 20.03 -4.14
C VAL A 387 -4.15 20.35 -4.04
N VAL A 388 -3.55 20.85 -5.11
CA VAL A 388 -2.11 21.04 -5.23
C VAL A 388 -1.78 22.51 -5.51
N PRO A 389 -1.23 23.24 -4.53
CA PRO A 389 -0.74 24.59 -4.77
C PRO A 389 0.44 24.62 -5.75
N PHE A 390 0.48 25.62 -6.61
CA PHE A 390 1.60 25.84 -7.54
C PHE A 390 2.94 25.93 -6.79
N SER A 391 2.96 26.42 -5.55
CA SER A 391 4.18 26.49 -4.73
C SER A 391 4.82 25.13 -4.45
N VAL A 392 4.05 24.03 -4.49
CA VAL A 392 4.51 22.66 -4.20
C VAL A 392 5.24 22.06 -5.40
N ILE A 393 4.65 22.15 -6.60
CA ILE A 393 5.16 21.49 -7.82
C ILE A 393 5.91 22.44 -8.76
N LYS A 394 5.63 23.75 -8.65
CA LYS A 394 6.13 24.82 -9.51
C LYS A 394 6.06 24.42 -10.98
N ARG A 395 7.21 24.41 -11.67
CA ARG A 395 7.34 24.05 -13.10
C ARG A 395 7.93 22.66 -13.34
N ARG A 396 8.05 21.82 -12.30
CA ARG A 396 8.67 20.49 -12.35
C ARG A 396 7.61 19.40 -12.23
N TRP A 397 6.85 19.21 -13.30
CA TRP A 397 5.73 18.26 -13.34
C TRP A 397 6.12 16.88 -13.88
N SER A 398 7.35 16.75 -14.38
CA SER A 398 7.85 15.51 -14.93
C SER A 398 7.77 14.39 -13.91
N PHE A 399 7.27 13.23 -14.34
CA PHE A 399 7.05 12.06 -13.48
C PHE A 399 6.06 12.25 -12.33
N LEU A 400 5.18 13.25 -12.41
CA LEU A 400 4.05 13.41 -11.50
C LEU A 400 2.78 12.83 -12.12
N ASP A 401 1.93 12.23 -11.29
CA ASP A 401 0.54 11.95 -11.65
C ASP A 401 -0.37 13.02 -11.04
N LEU A 402 -0.79 13.96 -11.88
CA LEU A 402 -1.67 15.07 -11.54
C LEU A 402 -3.11 14.83 -12.04
N SER A 403 -3.48 13.57 -12.32
CA SER A 403 -4.77 13.25 -12.92
C SER A 403 -5.93 13.80 -12.10
N ASN A 404 -6.78 14.62 -12.72
CA ASN A 404 -7.93 15.27 -12.10
C ASN A 404 -7.59 16.08 -10.83
N ALA A 405 -6.34 16.49 -10.66
CA ALA A 405 -5.94 17.34 -9.55
C ALA A 405 -6.50 18.77 -9.73
N ARG A 406 -6.79 19.44 -8.62
CA ARG A 406 -7.13 20.87 -8.62
C ARG A 406 -5.86 21.66 -8.30
N LEU A 407 -5.27 22.25 -9.34
CA LEU A 407 -4.12 23.13 -9.18
C LEU A 407 -4.59 24.52 -8.68
N THR A 408 -3.99 25.02 -7.61
CA THR A 408 -4.30 26.36 -7.07
C THR A 408 -3.12 27.31 -7.25
N ASP A 409 -3.40 28.61 -7.26
CA ASP A 409 -2.38 29.66 -7.30
C ASP A 409 -1.47 29.61 -8.54
N LEU A 410 -2.02 29.14 -9.67
CA LEU A 410 -1.32 29.14 -10.95
C LEU A 410 -1.06 30.58 -11.43
N PRO A 411 0.17 30.90 -11.85
CA PRO A 411 0.47 32.19 -12.49
C PRO A 411 -0.12 32.24 -13.91
N ASP A 412 -0.48 33.43 -14.40
CA ASP A 412 -0.95 33.62 -15.79
C ASP A 412 0.10 33.18 -16.84
N VAL A 413 1.39 33.34 -16.49
CA VAL A 413 2.53 32.85 -17.27
C VAL A 413 3.16 31.66 -16.56
N LEU A 414 2.69 30.49 -16.95
CA LEU A 414 3.16 29.21 -16.42
C LEU A 414 4.48 28.78 -17.07
N SER A 415 4.69 29.08 -18.36
CA SER A 415 5.93 28.76 -19.07
C SER A 415 6.30 29.83 -20.09
N ASP A 416 7.59 30.18 -20.12
CA ASP A 416 8.21 31.06 -21.11
C ASP A 416 9.63 30.54 -21.47
N VAL A 417 10.38 31.31 -22.25
CA VAL A 417 11.72 30.93 -22.73
C VAL A 417 12.73 30.70 -21.59
N ASP A 418 12.59 31.44 -20.48
CA ASP A 418 13.51 31.43 -19.34
C ASP A 418 13.04 30.46 -18.23
N ASN A 419 11.73 30.24 -18.13
CA ASN A 419 11.07 29.47 -17.07
C ASN A 419 10.18 28.38 -17.65
N ARG A 420 10.80 27.36 -18.24
CA ARG A 420 10.07 26.29 -18.92
C ARG A 420 9.32 25.38 -17.95
N LEU A 421 8.09 25.04 -18.31
CA LEU A 421 7.33 23.96 -17.69
C LEU A 421 7.83 22.61 -18.20
N GLU A 422 8.36 21.78 -17.29
CA GLU A 422 8.85 20.44 -17.59
C GLU A 422 7.84 19.39 -17.11
N ALA A 423 7.03 18.84 -18.02
CA ALA A 423 5.98 17.86 -17.76
C ALA A 423 6.19 16.54 -18.53
N ARG A 424 7.45 16.13 -18.73
CA ARG A 424 7.80 14.89 -19.42
C ARG A 424 7.33 13.67 -18.64
N HIS A 425 6.73 12.70 -19.31
CA HIS A 425 6.18 11.49 -18.68
C HIS A 425 5.20 11.77 -17.53
N ALA A 426 4.63 12.97 -17.47
CA ALA A 426 3.62 13.32 -16.49
C ALA A 426 2.27 12.73 -16.91
N VAL A 427 1.42 12.41 -15.93
CA VAL A 427 0.02 12.08 -16.17
C VAL A 427 -0.81 13.30 -15.80
N LEU A 428 -1.31 14.01 -16.82
CA LEU A 428 -2.02 15.27 -16.66
C LEU A 428 -3.52 15.12 -16.91
N SER A 429 -4.01 13.89 -17.02
CA SER A 429 -5.35 13.63 -17.51
C SER A 429 -6.44 14.39 -16.74
N GLY A 430 -7.37 15.02 -17.46
CA GLY A 430 -8.46 15.79 -16.88
C GLY A 430 -8.07 17.13 -16.22
N LEU A 431 -6.85 17.63 -16.42
CA LEU A 431 -6.48 18.96 -15.93
C LEU A 431 -7.14 20.09 -16.74
N GLU A 432 -7.53 21.15 -16.02
CA GLU A 432 -8.07 22.38 -16.60
C GLU A 432 -6.95 23.45 -16.68
N LEU A 433 -6.41 23.69 -17.89
CA LEU A 433 -5.30 24.60 -18.17
C LEU A 433 -5.65 25.66 -19.23
N GLN A 434 -6.89 26.13 -19.24
CA GLN A 434 -7.36 27.14 -20.22
C GLN A 434 -6.76 28.52 -19.96
N LYS A 435 -6.60 29.30 -21.04
CA LYS A 435 -6.15 30.71 -21.00
C LYS A 435 -4.76 30.90 -20.38
N GLN A 436 -3.97 29.83 -20.28
CA GLN A 436 -2.65 29.86 -19.69
C GLN A 436 -1.60 30.19 -20.75
N THR A 437 -0.57 30.95 -20.37
CA THR A 437 0.63 31.09 -21.19
C THR A 437 1.63 30.01 -20.82
N MET A 438 1.82 29.05 -21.72
CA MET A 438 2.63 27.85 -21.56
C MET A 438 3.61 27.68 -22.74
N GLN A 439 4.26 28.77 -23.17
CA GLN A 439 5.20 28.72 -24.28
C GLN A 439 6.43 27.88 -23.93
N PHE A 440 7.02 27.20 -24.90
CA PHE A 440 8.20 26.33 -24.73
C PHE A 440 8.01 25.19 -23.71
N ALA A 441 6.76 24.87 -23.33
CA ALA A 441 6.47 23.82 -22.38
C ALA A 441 6.80 22.43 -22.95
N ASN A 442 7.22 21.52 -22.08
CA ASN A 442 7.64 20.19 -22.47
C ASN A 442 6.69 19.11 -21.94
N PHE A 443 5.81 18.64 -22.83
CA PHE A 443 4.82 17.58 -22.59
C PHE A 443 5.22 16.26 -23.25
N GLN A 444 6.52 16.05 -23.54
CA GLN A 444 6.98 14.84 -24.21
C GLN A 444 6.58 13.57 -23.44
N ASP A 445 6.03 12.58 -24.16
CA ASP A 445 5.62 11.28 -23.62
C ASP A 445 4.64 11.39 -22.41
N SER A 446 3.94 12.52 -22.28
CA SER A 446 2.95 12.74 -21.22
C SER A 446 1.56 12.19 -21.62
N ASP A 447 0.72 11.93 -20.62
CA ASP A 447 -0.69 11.60 -20.81
C ASP A 447 -1.54 12.87 -20.67
N LEU A 448 -2.15 13.28 -21.78
CA LEU A 448 -2.90 14.52 -21.91
C LEU A 448 -4.39 14.28 -22.12
N ARG A 449 -4.89 13.06 -21.89
CA ARG A 449 -6.29 12.72 -22.13
C ARG A 449 -7.21 13.61 -21.29
N GLY A 450 -8.16 14.28 -21.95
CA GLY A 450 -9.11 15.19 -21.33
C GLY A 450 -8.50 16.47 -20.77
N VAL A 451 -7.25 16.79 -21.08
CA VAL A 451 -6.69 18.10 -20.71
C VAL A 451 -7.32 19.19 -21.55
N ASN A 452 -7.71 20.28 -20.89
CA ASN A 452 -8.33 21.41 -21.55
C ASN A 452 -7.36 22.60 -21.62
N PHE A 453 -6.76 22.78 -22.80
CA PHE A 453 -5.85 23.86 -23.18
C PHE A 453 -6.55 25.00 -23.93
N SER A 454 -7.87 25.13 -23.81
CA SER A 454 -8.63 26.11 -24.60
C SER A 454 -8.12 27.54 -24.39
N LYS A 455 -7.96 28.30 -25.47
CA LYS A 455 -7.48 29.69 -25.47
C LYS A 455 -6.10 29.91 -24.84
N SER A 456 -5.30 28.85 -24.70
CA SER A 456 -3.95 28.93 -24.14
C SER A 456 -2.92 29.26 -25.21
N ASN A 457 -1.81 29.87 -24.79
CA ASN A 457 -0.65 30.08 -25.65
C ASN A 457 0.36 28.95 -25.41
N LEU A 458 0.52 28.10 -26.42
CA LEU A 458 1.35 26.89 -26.39
C LEU A 458 2.46 26.95 -27.46
N ASP A 459 2.82 28.15 -27.92
CA ASP A 459 3.86 28.30 -28.94
C ASP A 459 5.17 27.62 -28.52
N PHE A 460 5.84 26.99 -29.49
CA PHE A 460 7.10 26.26 -29.34
C PHE A 460 7.06 25.06 -28.39
N SER A 461 5.87 24.66 -27.92
CA SER A 461 5.74 23.55 -26.97
C SER A 461 5.95 22.19 -27.62
N GLN A 462 6.46 21.25 -26.84
CA GLN A 462 6.81 19.90 -27.28
C GLN A 462 5.79 18.90 -26.76
N PHE A 463 5.06 18.26 -27.66
CA PHE A 463 4.06 17.21 -27.41
C PHE A 463 4.48 15.85 -28.00
N THR A 464 5.75 15.72 -28.37
CA THR A 464 6.25 14.54 -29.06
C THR A 464 6.00 13.26 -28.25
N GLY A 465 5.39 12.26 -28.89
CA GLY A 465 5.04 10.98 -28.26
C GLY A 465 3.91 11.04 -27.22
N ALA A 466 3.25 12.19 -27.03
CA ALA A 466 2.20 12.32 -26.04
C ALA A 466 1.02 11.38 -26.31
N LEU A 467 0.47 10.82 -25.23
CA LEU A 467 -0.74 10.02 -25.23
C LEU A 467 -1.95 10.96 -25.08
N ALA A 468 -2.57 11.29 -26.21
CA ALA A 468 -3.63 12.30 -26.31
C ALA A 468 -4.86 11.79 -27.07
N GLY A 469 -5.03 10.46 -27.17
CA GLY A 469 -6.14 9.86 -27.91
C GLY A 469 -7.37 9.61 -27.03
N GLY A 470 -8.56 9.94 -27.54
CA GLY A 470 -9.85 9.66 -26.91
C GLY A 470 -10.95 9.35 -27.92
N ILE A 471 -11.72 8.27 -27.67
CA ILE A 471 -12.96 7.92 -28.39
C ILE A 471 -14.00 7.54 -27.34
N GLY A 472 -15.26 7.95 -27.55
CA GLY A 472 -16.37 7.59 -26.67
C GLY A 472 -16.20 8.22 -25.28
N ASP A 473 -16.15 7.38 -24.25
CA ASP A 473 -16.01 7.81 -22.86
C ASP A 473 -14.58 8.23 -22.47
N MET A 474 -13.58 8.01 -23.35
CA MET A 474 -12.22 8.51 -23.14
C MET A 474 -12.12 9.95 -23.65
N PRO A 475 -11.92 10.95 -22.76
CA PRO A 475 -11.85 12.33 -23.20
C PRO A 475 -10.55 12.59 -23.96
N ALA A 476 -10.66 13.15 -25.17
CA ALA A 476 -9.52 13.67 -25.91
C ALA A 476 -9.14 15.07 -25.39
N PRO A 477 -7.89 15.54 -25.56
CA PRO A 477 -7.52 16.89 -25.19
C PRO A 477 -8.21 17.94 -26.07
N VAL A 478 -8.41 19.11 -25.48
CA VAL A 478 -9.04 20.26 -26.13
C VAL A 478 -8.02 21.39 -26.26
N PHE A 479 -7.70 21.75 -27.50
CA PHE A 479 -6.85 22.87 -27.91
C PHE A 479 -7.67 23.98 -28.59
N PHE A 480 -8.96 24.09 -28.24
CA PHE A 480 -9.89 25.04 -28.85
C PHE A 480 -9.34 26.46 -28.78
N ALA A 481 -9.19 27.13 -29.93
CA ALA A 481 -8.66 28.49 -30.03
C ALA A 481 -7.28 28.70 -29.37
N ALA A 482 -6.45 27.65 -29.26
CA ALA A 482 -5.09 27.75 -28.74
C ALA A 482 -4.12 28.30 -29.81
N SER A 483 -3.08 29.01 -29.35
CA SER A 483 -1.92 29.35 -30.18
C SER A 483 -0.89 28.22 -30.12
N LEU A 484 -0.47 27.72 -31.28
CA LEU A 484 0.39 26.54 -31.44
C LEU A 484 1.52 26.84 -32.44
N MET A 485 2.01 28.08 -32.49
CA MET A 485 3.09 28.43 -33.41
C MET A 485 4.34 27.60 -33.11
N ASN A 486 4.88 26.89 -34.09
CA ASN A 486 6.04 26.01 -33.94
C ASN A 486 5.88 24.89 -32.88
N ALA A 487 4.65 24.50 -32.53
CA ALA A 487 4.43 23.36 -31.63
C ALA A 487 4.72 22.02 -32.34
N ASP A 488 5.31 21.06 -31.62
CA ASP A 488 5.66 19.74 -32.17
C ASP A 488 4.81 18.62 -31.55
N PHE A 489 3.95 18.00 -32.36
CA PHE A 489 3.12 16.85 -32.00
C PHE A 489 3.59 15.55 -32.69
N SER A 490 4.85 15.47 -33.10
CA SER A 490 5.38 14.29 -33.78
C SER A 490 5.20 13.02 -32.94
N ARG A 491 4.75 11.93 -33.58
CA ARG A 491 4.48 10.64 -32.92
C ARG A 491 3.40 10.66 -31.83
N ALA A 492 2.67 11.77 -31.64
CA ALA A 492 1.57 11.82 -30.68
C ALA A 492 0.36 11.03 -31.18
N ASN A 493 -0.39 10.44 -30.24
CA ASN A 493 -1.74 9.96 -30.54
C ASN A 493 -2.73 11.08 -30.27
N LEU A 494 -3.33 11.65 -31.31
CA LEU A 494 -4.27 12.78 -31.27
C LEU A 494 -5.68 12.37 -31.70
N THR A 495 -6.01 11.09 -31.53
CA THR A 495 -7.34 10.57 -31.86
C THR A 495 -8.43 11.38 -31.17
N GLY A 496 -9.36 11.95 -31.95
CA GLY A 496 -10.48 12.75 -31.43
C GLY A 496 -10.11 14.11 -30.83
N ALA A 497 -8.83 14.51 -30.85
CA ALA A 497 -8.37 15.77 -30.27
C ALA A 497 -9.03 16.97 -30.95
N ASP A 498 -9.33 18.00 -30.16
CA ASP A 498 -10.07 19.17 -30.62
C ASP A 498 -9.14 20.38 -30.81
N PHE A 499 -8.72 20.61 -32.05
CA PHE A 499 -7.95 21.77 -32.50
C PHE A 499 -8.83 22.83 -33.18
N SER A 500 -10.12 22.85 -32.91
CA SER A 500 -11.03 23.82 -33.54
C SER A 500 -10.56 25.25 -33.26
N HIS A 501 -10.60 26.10 -34.28
CA HIS A 501 -10.21 27.52 -34.21
C HIS A 501 -8.76 27.79 -33.75
N CYS A 502 -7.87 26.78 -33.72
CA CYS A 502 -6.49 27.01 -33.30
C CYS A 502 -5.66 27.75 -34.36
N TYR A 503 -4.54 28.32 -33.92
CA TYR A 503 -3.50 28.88 -34.80
C TYR A 503 -2.29 27.95 -34.79
N PHE A 504 -2.19 27.07 -35.79
CA PHE A 504 -1.13 26.06 -35.83
C PHE A 504 -0.32 26.19 -37.13
N TYR A 505 0.83 26.85 -37.01
CA TYR A 505 1.69 27.23 -38.12
C TYR A 505 3.14 27.38 -37.68
N GLY A 506 4.05 27.56 -38.63
CA GLY A 506 5.46 27.85 -38.37
C GLY A 506 6.39 26.82 -38.99
N GLN A 507 7.67 27.17 -39.14
CA GLN A 507 8.64 26.32 -39.84
C GLN A 507 9.01 25.06 -39.05
N GLU A 508 8.86 25.08 -37.72
CA GLU A 508 9.15 23.97 -36.83
C GLU A 508 7.88 23.20 -36.42
N ALA A 509 6.70 23.69 -36.80
CA ALA A 509 5.44 23.05 -36.49
C ALA A 509 5.35 21.66 -37.16
N SER A 510 5.06 20.63 -36.39
CA SER A 510 5.10 19.25 -36.88
C SER A 510 4.01 18.38 -36.28
N VAL A 511 3.45 17.50 -37.12
CA VAL A 511 2.57 16.39 -36.74
C VAL A 511 3.13 15.07 -37.31
N ALA A 512 4.44 15.01 -37.58
CA ALA A 512 5.04 13.90 -38.30
C ALA A 512 4.85 12.57 -37.57
N ASN A 513 4.36 11.56 -38.29
CA ASN A 513 4.04 10.23 -37.75
C ASN A 513 3.01 10.23 -36.60
N ALA A 514 2.21 11.28 -36.43
CA ALA A 514 1.11 11.28 -35.47
C ALA A 514 -0.06 10.40 -35.93
N GLU A 515 -0.86 9.89 -34.99
CA GLU A 515 -2.14 9.24 -35.27
C GLU A 515 -3.28 10.23 -35.01
N MET A 516 -4.13 10.50 -36.01
CA MET A 516 -5.11 11.59 -35.92
C MET A 516 -6.53 11.24 -36.45
N PRO A 517 -7.08 10.02 -36.23
CA PRO A 517 -8.46 9.74 -36.61
C PRO A 517 -9.44 10.61 -35.80
N LEU A 518 -10.54 11.03 -36.44
CA LEU A 518 -11.58 11.87 -35.82
C LEU A 518 -11.10 13.23 -35.26
N VAL A 519 -9.88 13.66 -35.60
CA VAL A 519 -9.35 14.96 -35.16
C VAL A 519 -10.22 16.10 -35.69
N LYS A 520 -10.40 17.14 -34.88
CA LYS A 520 -11.19 18.32 -35.25
C LYS A 520 -10.28 19.51 -35.46
N PHE A 521 -10.31 20.06 -36.66
CA PHE A 521 -9.65 21.29 -37.08
C PHE A 521 -10.69 22.31 -37.60
N ASN A 522 -11.97 22.21 -37.22
CA ASN A 522 -12.97 23.10 -37.79
C ASN A 522 -12.68 24.56 -37.43
N GLY A 523 -12.69 25.43 -38.44
CA GLY A 523 -12.30 26.83 -38.29
C GLY A 523 -10.84 27.09 -37.93
N ALA A 524 -9.96 26.06 -37.96
CA ALA A 524 -8.55 26.20 -37.60
C ALA A 524 -7.72 26.86 -38.72
N TYR A 525 -6.59 27.43 -38.33
CA TYR A 525 -5.64 28.10 -39.23
C TYR A 525 -4.35 27.32 -39.29
N LEU A 526 -4.13 26.68 -40.45
CA LEU A 526 -3.00 25.79 -40.72
C LEU A 526 -2.18 26.35 -41.87
N ALA A 527 -0.92 26.71 -41.62
CA ALA A 527 -0.03 27.22 -42.65
C ALA A 527 1.31 26.50 -42.67
N GLY A 528 1.68 25.96 -43.83
CA GLY A 528 2.94 25.23 -44.05
C GLY A 528 3.03 23.87 -43.35
N MET A 529 1.91 23.38 -42.82
CA MET A 529 1.89 22.13 -42.04
C MET A 529 2.21 20.92 -42.91
N ASN A 530 3.18 20.10 -42.48
CA ASN A 530 3.56 18.87 -43.16
C ASN A 530 3.03 17.64 -42.40
N PHE A 531 2.03 16.97 -42.97
CA PHE A 531 1.45 15.72 -42.45
C PHE A 531 2.28 14.51 -42.86
N LYS A 532 3.61 14.64 -42.74
CA LYS A 532 4.59 13.63 -43.14
C LYS A 532 4.31 12.31 -42.40
N ASN A 533 4.09 11.24 -43.17
CA ASN A 533 3.79 9.90 -42.67
C ASN A 533 2.54 9.82 -41.77
N VAL A 534 1.63 10.80 -41.85
CA VAL A 534 0.33 10.71 -41.17
C VAL A 534 -0.61 9.93 -42.07
N SER A 535 -0.63 8.61 -41.89
CA SER A 535 -1.43 7.71 -42.76
C SER A 535 -2.92 7.72 -42.42
N ASN A 536 -3.31 8.12 -41.20
CA ASN A 536 -4.68 8.00 -40.71
C ASN A 536 -5.25 9.35 -40.27
N LEU A 537 -6.06 9.95 -41.15
CA LEU A 537 -6.89 11.15 -40.92
C LEU A 537 -8.38 10.82 -41.12
N ARG A 538 -8.77 9.56 -40.88
CA ARG A 538 -10.12 9.11 -41.21
C ARG A 538 -11.14 9.80 -40.31
N GLY A 539 -12.24 10.28 -40.91
CA GLY A 539 -13.27 11.04 -40.21
C GLY A 539 -12.82 12.40 -39.64
N ALA A 540 -11.65 12.91 -40.04
CA ALA A 540 -11.17 14.22 -39.60
C ALA A 540 -12.06 15.37 -40.09
N ASN A 541 -12.20 16.42 -39.28
CA ASN A 541 -13.06 17.56 -39.57
C ASN A 541 -12.23 18.84 -39.79
N PHE A 542 -12.05 19.25 -41.03
CA PHE A 542 -11.44 20.50 -41.47
C PHE A 542 -12.50 21.51 -41.98
N SER A 543 -13.77 21.37 -41.61
CA SER A 543 -14.81 22.30 -42.08
C SER A 543 -14.50 23.73 -41.66
N ASP A 544 -14.68 24.70 -42.55
CA ASP A 544 -14.38 26.12 -42.31
C ASP A 544 -12.90 26.43 -41.98
N ALA A 545 -12.00 25.45 -42.06
CA ALA A 545 -10.58 25.64 -41.78
C ALA A 545 -9.87 26.36 -42.94
N CYS A 546 -8.80 27.08 -42.63
CA CYS A 546 -7.93 27.68 -43.63
C CYS A 546 -6.59 26.94 -43.66
N LEU A 547 -6.35 26.21 -44.76
CA LEU A 547 -5.15 25.42 -45.01
C LEU A 547 -4.35 26.07 -46.14
N VAL A 548 -3.13 26.50 -45.82
CA VAL A 548 -2.23 27.18 -46.76
C VAL A 548 -0.93 26.39 -46.86
N ASN A 549 -0.53 25.96 -48.06
CA ASN A 549 0.67 25.15 -48.29
C ASN A 549 0.80 23.92 -47.39
N CYS A 550 -0.34 23.31 -47.02
CA CYS A 550 -0.32 22.10 -46.21
C CYS A 550 -0.01 20.88 -47.11
N VAL A 551 0.88 20.00 -46.64
CA VAL A 551 1.25 18.77 -47.35
C VAL A 551 0.55 17.59 -46.69
N ILE A 552 -0.50 17.06 -47.32
CA ILE A 552 -1.33 15.94 -46.83
C ILE A 552 -1.22 14.80 -47.83
N ARG A 553 -0.01 14.23 -47.96
CA ARG A 553 0.29 13.18 -48.94
C ARG A 553 0.19 11.78 -48.35
N GLY A 554 -0.37 10.84 -49.10
CA GLY A 554 -0.49 9.43 -48.68
C GLY A 554 -1.43 9.20 -47.49
N SER A 555 -2.24 10.20 -47.12
CA SER A 555 -3.12 10.15 -45.96
C SER A 555 -4.49 9.59 -46.30
N ASN A 556 -5.08 8.83 -45.39
CA ASN A 556 -6.43 8.30 -45.53
C ASN A 556 -7.46 9.19 -44.79
N LEU A 557 -8.31 9.89 -45.54
CA LEU A 557 -9.43 10.71 -45.09
C LEU A 557 -10.80 10.04 -45.39
N SER A 558 -10.85 8.71 -45.48
CA SER A 558 -12.12 7.97 -45.62
C SER A 558 -12.98 8.03 -44.35
N PRO A 559 -14.25 7.59 -44.40
CA PRO A 559 -15.10 7.56 -43.21
C PRO A 559 -14.56 6.65 -42.11
N TYR A 560 -14.84 7.01 -40.87
CA TYR A 560 -14.48 6.23 -39.67
C TYR A 560 -15.55 6.37 -38.60
N TYR A 561 -16.01 5.25 -38.04
CA TYR A 561 -17.09 5.21 -37.04
C TYR A 561 -18.34 6.03 -37.43
N GLY A 562 -18.75 5.96 -38.71
CA GLY A 562 -19.93 6.67 -39.21
C GLY A 562 -19.73 8.18 -39.44
N ALA A 563 -18.55 8.73 -39.13
CA ALA A 563 -18.18 10.09 -39.48
C ALA A 563 -17.40 10.11 -40.80
N ASN A 564 -17.88 10.91 -41.76
CA ASN A 564 -17.12 11.21 -42.98
C ASN A 564 -16.09 12.29 -42.66
N ALA A 565 -14.93 12.25 -43.32
CA ALA A 565 -14.05 13.41 -43.28
C ALA A 565 -14.74 14.60 -43.94
N SER A 566 -14.55 15.79 -43.37
CA SER A 566 -15.18 17.02 -43.87
C SER A 566 -14.13 18.08 -44.12
N LEU A 567 -14.15 18.68 -45.31
CA LEU A 567 -13.44 19.88 -45.72
C LEU A 567 -14.45 20.92 -46.25
N ALA A 568 -15.70 20.85 -45.80
CA ALA A 568 -16.76 21.73 -46.26
C ALA A 568 -16.43 23.19 -45.91
N ARG A 569 -16.56 24.10 -46.89
CA ARG A 569 -16.17 25.52 -46.76
C ARG A 569 -14.73 25.73 -46.28
N ALA A 570 -13.84 24.75 -46.45
CA ALA A 570 -12.43 24.93 -46.14
C ALA A 570 -11.76 25.81 -47.20
N CYS A 571 -10.86 26.69 -46.80
CA CYS A 571 -9.97 27.41 -47.70
C CYS A 571 -8.74 26.54 -47.96
N LEU A 572 -8.63 25.92 -49.14
CA LEU A 572 -7.58 24.98 -49.50
C LEU A 572 -6.64 25.63 -50.52
N GLN A 573 -5.67 26.41 -50.06
CA GLN A 573 -4.71 27.15 -50.89
C GLN A 573 -3.36 26.45 -50.92
N GLY A 574 -2.97 25.89 -52.06
CA GLY A 574 -1.71 25.14 -52.21
C GLY A 574 -1.63 23.87 -51.37
N VAL A 575 -2.79 23.27 -51.06
CA VAL A 575 -2.82 22.00 -50.32
C VAL A 575 -2.49 20.86 -51.29
N ASP A 576 -1.63 19.95 -50.84
CA ASP A 576 -1.19 18.83 -51.65
C ASP A 576 -1.73 17.50 -51.12
N PHE A 577 -2.69 16.91 -51.85
CA PHE A 577 -3.30 15.62 -51.55
C PHE A 577 -2.75 14.46 -52.43
N GLU A 578 -1.53 14.57 -52.96
CA GLU A 578 -0.90 13.48 -53.72
C GLU A 578 -0.92 12.16 -52.94
N ASP A 579 -1.33 11.07 -53.60
CA ASP A 579 -1.47 9.72 -53.03
C ASP A 579 -2.46 9.56 -51.84
N SER A 580 -3.26 10.59 -51.54
CA SER A 580 -4.25 10.54 -50.45
C SER A 580 -5.61 9.95 -50.88
N VAL A 581 -6.39 9.52 -49.89
CA VAL A 581 -7.73 8.93 -50.06
C VAL A 581 -8.79 9.85 -49.44
N LEU A 582 -9.65 10.45 -50.27
CA LEU A 582 -10.73 11.37 -49.92
C LEU A 582 -12.13 10.76 -50.22
N TYR A 583 -12.25 9.44 -50.16
CA TYR A 583 -13.49 8.72 -50.45
C TYR A 583 -14.60 9.12 -49.48
N ALA A 584 -15.79 9.39 -50.01
CA ALA A 584 -16.95 9.89 -49.26
C ALA A 584 -16.71 11.18 -48.44
N ALA A 585 -15.59 11.87 -48.65
CA ALA A 585 -15.30 13.13 -47.98
C ALA A 585 -16.31 14.21 -48.43
N ASN A 586 -16.64 15.13 -47.51
CA ASN A 586 -17.48 16.28 -47.80
C ASN A 586 -16.62 17.51 -48.10
N MET A 587 -16.58 17.96 -49.35
CA MET A 587 -15.86 19.18 -49.76
C MET A 587 -16.82 20.27 -50.27
N ASN A 588 -18.10 20.23 -49.91
CA ASN A 588 -19.07 21.25 -50.35
C ASN A 588 -18.53 22.66 -50.09
N ASP A 589 -18.54 23.50 -51.13
CA ASP A 589 -18.14 24.90 -51.07
C ASP A 589 -16.70 25.15 -50.57
N ALA A 590 -15.82 24.14 -50.65
CA ALA A 590 -14.40 24.34 -50.38
C ALA A 590 -13.77 25.26 -51.44
N ALA A 591 -12.94 26.21 -51.02
CA ALA A 591 -12.23 27.12 -51.91
C ALA A 591 -10.91 26.47 -52.36
N ILE A 592 -10.83 26.06 -53.63
CA ILE A 592 -9.65 25.43 -54.23
C ILE A 592 -8.88 26.45 -55.06
N SER A 593 -7.56 26.55 -54.90
CA SER A 593 -6.73 27.31 -55.83
C SER A 593 -6.34 26.51 -57.06
N GLU A 594 -6.58 27.04 -58.26
CA GLU A 594 -6.16 26.43 -59.52
C GLU A 594 -4.78 26.91 -60.01
N ALA A 595 -4.27 28.00 -59.44
CA ALA A 595 -3.01 28.61 -59.83
C ALA A 595 -2.19 28.99 -58.60
N ASP A 596 -0.93 29.34 -58.84
CA ASP A 596 -0.09 29.93 -57.82
C ASP A 596 -0.65 31.31 -57.44
N GLY A 597 -0.58 31.64 -56.15
CA GLY A 597 -1.16 32.86 -55.62
C GLY A 597 -0.44 33.34 -54.36
N ILE A 598 -0.95 34.43 -53.79
CA ILE A 598 -0.46 35.02 -52.55
C ILE A 598 -1.65 35.21 -51.63
N LEU A 599 -1.56 34.68 -50.42
CA LEU A 599 -2.50 34.97 -49.34
C LEU A 599 -1.90 36.04 -48.45
N GLU A 600 -2.58 37.18 -48.30
CA GLU A 600 -2.17 38.19 -47.33
C GLU A 600 -2.58 37.74 -45.92
N VAL A 601 -1.57 37.51 -45.08
CA VAL A 601 -1.73 37.05 -43.71
C VAL A 601 -1.35 38.18 -42.76
N THR A 602 -2.32 38.74 -42.04
CA THR A 602 -2.06 39.74 -41.01
C THR A 602 -1.83 39.05 -39.66
N ILE A 603 -0.60 38.99 -39.17
CA ILE A 603 -0.29 38.58 -37.78
C ILE A 603 -0.04 39.81 -36.91
N VAL A 604 -0.05 39.66 -35.60
CA VAL A 604 0.26 40.74 -34.65
C VAL A 604 1.50 40.37 -33.89
N ILE A 605 2.53 41.22 -33.95
CA ILE A 605 3.75 41.08 -33.17
C ILE A 605 3.82 42.29 -32.25
N GLU A 606 3.86 42.08 -30.93
CA GLU A 606 3.93 43.14 -29.92
C GLU A 606 2.80 44.20 -30.00
N GLY A 607 1.63 43.81 -30.49
CA GLY A 607 0.46 44.70 -30.63
C GLY A 607 0.35 45.40 -31.99
N GLU A 608 1.37 45.30 -32.85
CA GLU A 608 1.38 45.88 -34.20
C GLU A 608 0.94 44.85 -35.26
N PRO A 609 -0.08 45.15 -36.08
CA PRO A 609 -0.50 44.27 -37.17
C PRO A 609 0.51 44.31 -38.32
N ILE A 610 1.15 43.17 -38.57
CA ILE A 610 2.06 42.94 -39.68
C ILE A 610 1.34 42.07 -40.70
N THR A 611 1.09 42.64 -41.88
CA THR A 611 0.60 41.88 -43.03
C THR A 611 1.77 41.33 -43.82
N MET A 612 1.80 40.02 -44.02
CA MET A 612 2.82 39.32 -44.78
C MET A 612 2.21 38.53 -45.93
N PRO A 613 2.78 38.63 -47.15
CA PRO A 613 2.36 37.82 -48.27
C PRO A 613 2.85 36.38 -48.08
N VAL A 614 1.94 35.42 -48.04
CA VAL A 614 2.25 33.98 -48.01
C VAL A 614 2.00 33.41 -49.42
N PRO A 615 3.06 33.16 -50.21
CA PRO A 615 2.90 32.57 -51.53
C PRO A 615 2.42 31.13 -51.40
N TYR A 616 1.50 30.69 -52.25
CA TYR A 616 1.03 29.31 -52.30
C TYR A 616 0.96 28.79 -53.74
N ALA A 617 1.09 27.48 -53.90
CA ALA A 617 0.98 26.82 -55.20
C ALA A 617 -0.50 26.51 -55.56
N ALA A 618 -0.75 26.06 -56.78
CA ALA A 618 -2.05 25.43 -57.09
C ALA A 618 -2.32 24.21 -56.20
N THR A 619 -3.57 24.07 -55.73
CA THR A 619 -4.02 22.95 -54.90
C THR A 619 -4.08 21.68 -55.73
N ARG A 620 -3.54 20.57 -55.20
CA ARG A 620 -3.43 19.29 -55.91
C ARG A 620 -4.39 18.28 -55.33
N ILE A 621 -5.44 17.94 -56.09
CA ILE A 621 -6.38 16.87 -55.77
C ILE A 621 -6.37 15.87 -56.96
N PRO A 622 -5.65 14.73 -56.84
CA PRO A 622 -5.66 13.72 -57.89
C PRO A 622 -7.07 13.16 -58.13
N SER A 623 -7.44 12.87 -59.37
CA SER A 623 -8.76 12.32 -59.70
C SER A 623 -9.07 11.01 -58.96
N LYS A 624 -8.03 10.19 -58.71
CA LYS A 624 -8.11 8.93 -57.95
C LYS A 624 -8.28 9.11 -56.44
N ALA A 625 -8.06 10.31 -55.90
CA ALA A 625 -8.22 10.57 -54.48
C ALA A 625 -9.70 10.58 -54.08
N THR A 626 -10.61 10.92 -55.00
CA THR A 626 -12.05 11.06 -54.74
C THR A 626 -12.86 9.92 -55.39
N ASP A 627 -13.99 9.54 -54.79
CA ASP A 627 -14.89 8.51 -55.33
C ASP A 627 -16.28 9.09 -55.67
N HIS A 628 -17.23 8.23 -56.04
CA HIS A 628 -18.60 8.64 -56.35
C HIS A 628 -19.41 9.08 -55.13
N ALA A 629 -18.97 8.72 -53.92
CA ALA A 629 -19.62 9.14 -52.67
C ALA A 629 -19.08 10.49 -52.18
N THR A 630 -17.89 10.91 -52.62
CA THR A 630 -17.33 12.24 -52.32
C THR A 630 -18.28 13.34 -52.78
N LYS A 631 -18.47 14.36 -51.94
CA LYS A 631 -19.15 15.61 -52.30
C LYS A 631 -18.11 16.65 -52.71
N CYS A 632 -18.15 17.10 -53.95
CA CYS A 632 -17.19 18.04 -54.50
C CYS A 632 -17.51 19.48 -54.12
N PRO A 633 -16.55 20.43 -54.30
CA PRO A 633 -16.79 21.86 -54.11
C PRO A 633 -18.09 22.37 -54.72
N SER A 634 -18.40 21.98 -55.96
CA SER A 634 -19.65 22.36 -56.66
C SER A 634 -20.94 21.76 -56.08
N SER A 635 -20.86 21.07 -54.94
CA SER A 635 -21.92 20.25 -54.33
C SER A 635 -22.37 19.02 -55.14
N GLN A 636 -21.76 18.78 -56.31
CA GLN A 636 -22.02 17.58 -57.11
C GLN A 636 -21.31 16.35 -56.54
N SER A 637 -21.83 15.14 -56.84
CA SER A 637 -21.16 13.89 -56.49
C SER A 637 -19.90 13.66 -57.33
N GLY A 638 -18.89 13.05 -56.72
CA GLY A 638 -17.58 12.82 -57.31
C GLY A 638 -17.52 11.76 -58.42
N PRO A 639 -16.32 11.47 -58.97
CA PRO A 639 -15.03 12.07 -58.60
C PRO A 639 -14.95 13.57 -58.93
N CYS A 640 -14.13 14.31 -58.17
CA CYS A 640 -14.00 15.77 -58.26
C CYS A 640 -12.94 16.15 -59.28
N ILE A 641 -13.39 16.53 -60.47
CA ILE A 641 -12.54 16.92 -61.61
C ILE A 641 -13.17 18.10 -62.35
N GLY A 642 -12.34 18.93 -62.99
CA GLY A 642 -12.77 20.07 -63.82
C GLY A 642 -13.68 21.04 -63.06
N GLU A 643 -14.82 21.40 -63.65
CA GLU A 643 -15.80 22.33 -63.08
C GLU A 643 -16.32 21.89 -61.69
N LYS A 644 -16.23 20.59 -61.35
CA LYS A 644 -16.64 20.12 -60.01
C LYS A 644 -15.75 20.62 -58.87
N LEU A 645 -14.54 21.07 -59.18
CA LEU A 645 -13.61 21.67 -58.21
C LEU A 645 -13.92 23.14 -57.90
N HIS A 646 -14.94 23.72 -58.54
CA HIS A 646 -15.32 25.13 -58.36
C HIS A 646 -16.63 25.25 -57.58
N SER A 647 -16.72 26.28 -56.73
CA SER A 647 -17.98 26.68 -56.10
C SER A 647 -18.10 28.21 -56.12
N ASP A 648 -19.28 28.69 -56.51
CA ASP A 648 -19.64 30.12 -56.44
C ASP A 648 -19.85 30.60 -55.00
N ASN A 649 -20.09 29.66 -54.06
CA ASN A 649 -20.30 29.93 -52.64
C ASN A 649 -19.03 29.71 -51.81
N ALA A 650 -17.88 29.49 -52.47
CA ALA A 650 -16.61 29.31 -51.79
C ALA A 650 -16.29 30.53 -50.90
N PRO A 651 -15.82 30.33 -49.67
CA PRO A 651 -15.46 31.44 -48.79
C PRO A 651 -14.30 32.24 -49.38
N MET A 652 -14.29 33.56 -49.11
CA MET A 652 -13.14 34.38 -49.44
C MET A 652 -11.89 33.89 -48.71
N HIS A 653 -10.75 33.91 -49.40
CA HIS A 653 -9.44 33.59 -48.83
C HIS A 653 -9.04 34.64 -47.77
N LYS A 654 -9.56 34.51 -46.56
CA LYS A 654 -9.27 35.42 -45.46
C LYS A 654 -8.62 34.64 -44.33
N TRP A 655 -7.37 35.02 -44.06
CA TRP A 655 -6.74 34.74 -42.78
C TRP A 655 -7.25 35.78 -41.75
N PRO A 656 -7.49 35.40 -40.49
CA PRO A 656 -8.16 36.26 -39.52
C PRO A 656 -7.29 37.45 -39.17
N THR A 657 -7.97 38.59 -39.08
CA THR A 657 -7.45 39.86 -38.57
C THR A 657 -7.43 39.85 -37.04
N GLN A 658 -6.67 40.77 -36.41
CA GLN A 658 -6.46 40.83 -34.96
C GLN A 658 -7.74 40.75 -34.11
N ASN A 659 -8.80 41.48 -34.50
CA ASN A 659 -10.06 41.50 -33.75
C ASN A 659 -10.76 40.13 -33.72
N GLU A 660 -10.53 39.30 -34.74
CA GLU A 660 -11.10 37.96 -34.85
C GLU A 660 -10.28 36.91 -34.06
N ARG A 661 -9.08 37.26 -33.57
CA ARG A 661 -8.22 36.36 -32.75
C ARG A 661 -8.29 36.60 -31.26
N SER A 662 -8.70 37.80 -30.84
CA SER A 662 -8.80 38.20 -29.43
C SER A 662 -10.14 37.86 -28.78
N GLU A 663 -11.18 37.56 -29.57
CA GLU A 663 -12.50 37.06 -29.13
C GLU A 663 -12.47 35.52 -28.97
#